data_AF-A0A8W7P1E8-F1
#
_entry.id   AF-A0A8W7P1E8-F1
#
_cell.length_a   1.000
_cell.length_b   1.000
_cell.length_c   1.000
_cell.angle_alpha   90.00
_cell.angle_beta   90.00
_cell.angle_gamma   90.00
#
_symmetry.space_group_name_H-M   'P 1'
#
loop_
_entity.id
_entity.type
_entity.pdbx_description
1 polymer ?
#
loop_
_entity_poly.entity_id
_entity_poly.type
_entity_poly.pdbx_seq_one_letter_code
_entity_poly.pdbx_strand_id
1 'polypeptide(L)'
;LIEQEQYVRVNHTTKHLISVFRRGRTDGILWKFAFDFLFLLLESAQKNPTEKMSLAVLRKIIRPSSLKSFQYQASRYMQHKGKVAEQCSNPASRGLVLGVYADENDRLDIGVLTPTAAKYNESYTSGRLLEMLRLAGPMPKRGEVRVLYNLEPTYSAVAVCGLGSECLGYDDVEKMDISKEAIRIAAARGCQELQQLETSRIYVEDFGHAESAAEGAHMGLWVNQELRSPDQRKFVPQLQLYYEPELPCDSNGWRIGLAKAEAQNLARQLQETPSNLMTPTTFAQNVVQILCNSGVNVEVKVRGWAENEEMTSFLTVAKGSCEPPIFLELSYYGTNTKERPIVLIGQGNTFDSGGLCLKTLEALTDMRADMTGAACVVAASRAIAALKLPVNIRALIPLCENMLGCNAMKPGDVITVKNGKSIEIVKTSNEAPLALVDALLYAEHFGPKYIVDVSTISKATIESFGKVCAAVFTNSEDLWQRMQNASIHTGDRVWRLPLWNYYTQQICSAEHVDVQNIGKGEGANSCKAAAFLREFLPCGKWMHIDALNVMKTKGTDFPYIRRGMAGRPTRTLIEFIAQSVNYLITAHMMFALRIASRMGQRVRSRSIASLSALPDTHQMLQKTCRDFADNELVPNAARFDREHLYPAEQIRKMGELGLMAISVKEEYGGTGLDYVAYAIAMEEISRGCASAGVIMSVNNSLYLGPLTHFGNEQQQQKYVTEYTDGSRVGCFALSEPGNGSDAGAASTTATLKGDHWVLNGTKCWITNGYEAGAAVVFATTDKSLKHKGISAFIVPKETPGFSLGKKEDKLGIRGSSTCSLIFEDCAIPKENLLGEPGFGFKIAMQTLDAGRIGIASQALGIAQASLECAVDYANKRIAFGKPIAKLQAIQTKIADMATRLEAARLLTWRAAWLKDNKKPFTKEAAQAKLAASEAATYCAHQSIQVLGGMGYVSDMPAERHYRDARITEIYEGTSEIQRLVIAGAVIKELTA
;
A
#
# COMPACT_ATOMS: atom_id res chain seq x y z
N LEU A 1 10.46 75.07 -26.17
CA LEU A 1 9.40 75.49 -27.10
C LEU A 1 8.12 74.79 -26.67
N ILE A 2 7.66 75.10 -25.46
CA ILE A 2 6.61 76.10 -25.13
C ILE A 2 5.22 75.57 -25.51
N GLU A 3 4.41 75.47 -24.46
CA GLU A 3 2.96 75.39 -24.36
C GLU A 3 2.18 75.83 -25.61
N GLN A 4 1.22 75.00 -26.03
CA GLN A 4 -0.11 75.47 -26.42
C GLN A 4 -1.08 74.27 -26.52
N GLU A 5 -2.13 74.32 -25.71
CA GLU A 5 -3.36 73.55 -25.91
C GLU A 5 -3.91 73.82 -27.31
N GLN A 6 -4.16 72.79 -28.12
CA GLN A 6 -5.29 72.79 -29.04
C GLN A 6 -5.81 71.37 -29.32
N TYR A 7 -7.11 71.26 -29.09
CA TYR A 7 -8.02 70.16 -29.37
C TYR A 7 -7.90 69.56 -30.78
N VAL A 8 -8.00 68.23 -30.82
CA VAL A 8 -8.62 67.39 -31.86
C VAL A 8 -8.53 67.89 -33.32
N ARG A 9 -7.52 67.40 -34.05
CA ARG A 9 -7.68 67.06 -35.47
C ARG A 9 -7.08 65.69 -35.75
N VAL A 10 -7.96 64.71 -35.93
CA VAL A 10 -7.63 63.39 -36.47
C VAL A 10 -7.13 63.59 -37.90
N ASN A 11 -5.83 63.78 -38.07
CA ASN A 11 -5.21 63.93 -39.38
C ASN A 11 -5.18 62.60 -40.14
N HIS A 12 -5.22 62.74 -41.47
CA HIS A 12 -5.31 61.70 -42.51
C HIS A 12 -4.36 60.49 -42.31
N THR A 13 -3.24 60.71 -41.61
CA THR A 13 -2.22 59.71 -41.24
C THR A 13 -2.79 58.57 -40.39
N THR A 14 -3.71 58.87 -39.46
CA THR A 14 -4.31 57.87 -38.55
C THR A 14 -5.30 56.95 -39.28
N LYS A 15 -6.04 57.48 -40.26
CA LYS A 15 -6.94 56.69 -41.12
C LYS A 15 -6.15 55.79 -42.08
N HIS A 16 -4.97 56.22 -42.53
CA HIS A 16 -4.13 55.41 -43.41
C HIS A 16 -3.45 54.26 -42.66
N LEU A 17 -2.95 54.50 -41.44
CA LEU A 17 -2.40 53.45 -40.57
C LEU A 17 -3.44 52.37 -40.23
N ILE A 18 -4.69 52.76 -39.95
CA ILE A 18 -5.79 51.81 -39.69
C ILE A 18 -6.18 51.02 -40.95
N SER A 19 -6.05 51.59 -42.16
CA SER A 19 -6.31 50.85 -43.41
C SER A 19 -5.19 49.86 -43.76
N VAL A 20 -3.95 50.18 -43.38
CA VAL A 20 -2.78 49.28 -43.53
C VAL A 20 -2.89 48.10 -42.56
N PHE A 21 -3.33 48.32 -41.31
CA PHE A 21 -3.58 47.24 -40.34
C PHE A 21 -4.71 46.27 -40.74
N ARG A 22 -5.66 46.68 -41.58
CA ARG A 22 -6.76 45.81 -42.07
C ARG A 22 -6.38 44.91 -43.26
N ARG A 23 -5.31 45.23 -44.00
CA ARG A 23 -4.85 44.45 -45.15
C ARG A 23 -3.53 43.78 -44.78
N GLY A 24 -3.60 42.64 -44.11
CA GLY A 24 -2.46 41.94 -43.49
C GLY A 24 -1.33 41.50 -44.43
N ARG A 25 -0.52 42.46 -44.91
CA ARG A 25 0.80 42.25 -45.50
C ARG A 25 1.68 43.46 -45.15
N THR A 26 2.78 43.25 -44.42
CA THR A 26 4.13 43.89 -44.55
C THR A 26 4.93 43.93 -43.23
N ASP A 27 6.23 44.16 -43.41
CA ASP A 27 7.41 43.75 -42.62
C ASP A 27 7.63 44.37 -41.22
N GLY A 28 8.51 43.71 -40.44
CA GLY A 28 8.76 43.90 -39.01
C GLY A 28 9.27 45.27 -38.53
N ILE A 29 9.57 46.22 -39.42
CA ILE A 29 10.04 47.56 -39.04
C ILE A 29 8.87 48.45 -38.55
N LEU A 30 7.67 48.29 -39.11
CA LEU A 30 6.47 49.04 -38.71
C LEU A 30 5.91 48.61 -37.35
N TRP A 31 6.13 47.35 -36.96
CA TRP A 31 5.75 46.85 -35.63
C TRP A 31 6.59 47.46 -34.51
N LYS A 32 7.87 47.75 -34.76
CA LYS A 32 8.77 48.39 -33.80
C LYS A 32 8.31 49.80 -33.42
N PHE A 33 7.91 50.61 -34.40
CA PHE A 33 7.36 51.95 -34.17
C PHE A 33 6.02 51.93 -33.41
N ALA A 34 5.16 50.94 -33.67
CA ALA A 34 3.91 50.78 -32.94
C ALA A 34 4.14 50.33 -31.48
N PHE A 35 5.19 49.55 -31.23
CA PHE A 35 5.57 49.08 -29.90
C PHE A 35 6.13 50.21 -29.04
N ASP A 36 7.02 51.04 -29.60
CA ASP A 36 7.62 52.18 -28.90
C ASP A 36 6.56 53.26 -28.57
N PHE A 37 5.61 53.49 -29.48
CA PHE A 37 4.50 54.43 -29.27
C PHE A 37 3.50 53.96 -28.19
N LEU A 38 3.21 52.65 -28.13
CA LEU A 38 2.30 52.07 -27.12
C LEU A 38 2.98 52.01 -25.73
N PHE A 39 4.29 51.78 -25.69
CA PHE A 39 5.07 51.77 -24.45
C PHE A 39 5.18 53.17 -23.82
N LEU A 40 5.42 54.21 -24.64
CA LEU A 40 5.41 55.61 -24.20
C LEU A 40 4.03 56.07 -23.66
N LEU A 41 2.94 55.57 -24.26
CA LEU A 41 1.57 55.81 -23.77
C LEU A 41 1.30 55.15 -22.41
N LEU A 42 1.87 53.96 -22.17
CA LEU A 42 1.76 53.25 -20.89
C LEU A 42 2.65 53.85 -19.78
N GLU A 43 3.85 54.32 -20.12
CA GLU A 43 4.72 55.07 -19.20
C GLU A 43 4.12 56.42 -18.80
N SER A 44 3.45 57.11 -19.74
CA SER A 44 2.72 58.35 -19.47
C SER A 44 1.52 58.13 -18.54
N ALA A 45 0.80 57.02 -18.71
CA ALA A 45 -0.36 56.67 -17.87
C ALA A 45 0.01 56.26 -16.43
N GLN A 46 1.23 55.78 -16.18
CA GLN A 46 1.72 55.46 -14.83
C GLN A 46 2.11 56.70 -14.01
N LYS A 47 2.39 57.83 -14.66
CA LYS A 47 2.90 59.04 -13.98
C LYS A 47 1.81 60.03 -13.50
N ASN A 48 0.55 59.87 -13.88
CA ASN A 48 -0.55 60.75 -13.44
C ASN A 48 -1.85 59.97 -13.14
N PRO A 49 -2.32 59.87 -11.88
CA PRO A 49 -3.46 59.00 -11.51
C PRO A 49 -4.85 59.55 -11.87
N THR A 50 -4.98 60.69 -12.53
CA THR A 50 -6.26 61.40 -12.69
C THR A 50 -6.96 61.21 -14.04
N GLU A 51 -6.36 60.53 -15.02
CA GLU A 51 -7.02 60.28 -16.32
C GLU A 51 -7.69 58.90 -16.38
N LYS A 52 -8.94 58.83 -15.92
CA LYS A 52 -9.87 57.73 -16.26
C LYS A 52 -10.31 57.87 -17.74
N MET A 53 -9.42 57.55 -18.69
CA MET A 53 -9.79 57.38 -20.09
C MET A 53 -9.39 56.00 -20.66
N SER A 54 -10.22 55.02 -20.30
CA SER A 54 -10.70 53.94 -21.17
C SER A 54 -9.78 52.75 -21.56
N LEU A 55 -9.60 51.84 -20.60
CA LEU A 55 -9.46 50.38 -20.87
C LEU A 55 -10.56 49.83 -21.81
N ALA A 56 -11.70 50.52 -21.92
CA ALA A 56 -12.81 50.21 -22.82
C ALA A 56 -12.50 50.47 -24.32
N VAL A 57 -11.60 51.41 -24.65
CA VAL A 57 -11.22 51.68 -26.05
C VAL A 57 -10.18 50.67 -26.53
N LEU A 58 -9.22 50.29 -25.69
CA LEU A 58 -8.23 49.23 -25.97
C LEU A 58 -8.89 47.87 -26.23
N ARG A 59 -9.95 47.51 -25.48
CA ARG A 59 -10.73 46.27 -25.69
C ARG A 59 -11.53 46.24 -27.00
N LYS A 60 -11.84 47.39 -27.61
CA LYS A 60 -12.56 47.46 -28.90
C LYS A 60 -11.66 47.35 -30.13
N ILE A 61 -10.35 47.56 -29.97
CA ILE A 61 -9.39 47.65 -31.09
C ILE A 61 -8.67 46.30 -31.33
N ILE A 62 -8.46 45.49 -30.29
CA ILE A 62 -7.65 44.26 -30.38
C ILE A 62 -8.55 43.03 -30.47
N ARG A 63 -8.53 42.33 -31.62
CA ARG A 63 -9.25 41.05 -31.77
C ARG A 63 -8.58 39.96 -30.90
N PRO A 64 -9.35 38.99 -30.36
CA PRO A 64 -8.81 37.94 -29.49
C PRO A 64 -7.68 37.10 -30.11
N SER A 65 -7.68 36.93 -31.43
CA SER A 65 -6.61 36.23 -32.16
C SER A 65 -5.28 37.00 -32.16
N SER A 66 -5.32 38.33 -32.10
CA SER A 66 -4.14 39.22 -32.06
C SER A 66 -3.48 39.25 -30.66
N LEU A 67 -4.23 38.93 -29.60
CA LEU A 67 -3.71 38.85 -28.23
C LEU A 67 -2.80 37.64 -28.03
N LYS A 68 -3.12 36.50 -28.66
CA LYS A 68 -2.24 35.32 -28.65
C LYS A 68 -0.93 35.56 -29.41
N SER A 69 -0.97 36.28 -30.53
CA SER A 69 0.25 36.67 -31.25
C SER A 69 1.06 37.71 -30.47
N PHE A 70 0.38 38.61 -29.74
CA PHE A 70 1.01 39.61 -28.88
C PHE A 70 1.72 38.96 -27.67
N GLN A 71 1.10 38.00 -26.99
CA GLN A 71 1.75 37.20 -25.94
C GLN A 71 2.94 36.40 -26.48
N TYR A 72 2.79 35.76 -27.65
CA TYR A 72 3.86 35.00 -28.28
C TYR A 72 5.06 35.86 -28.68
N GLN A 73 4.83 37.07 -29.21
CA GLN A 73 5.90 37.99 -29.57
C GLN A 73 6.50 38.73 -28.37
N ALA A 74 5.71 39.03 -27.33
CA ALA A 74 6.23 39.55 -26.06
C ALA A 74 7.15 38.53 -25.36
N SER A 75 6.81 37.24 -25.40
CA SER A 75 7.70 36.16 -24.91
C SER A 75 9.00 36.07 -25.72
N ARG A 76 8.96 36.21 -27.06
CA ARG A 76 10.19 36.26 -27.89
C ARG A 76 11.02 37.53 -27.62
N TYR A 77 10.38 38.67 -27.38
CA TYR A 77 11.07 39.92 -27.07
C TYR A 77 11.75 39.88 -25.69
N MET A 78 11.10 39.27 -24.69
CA MET A 78 11.67 38.99 -23.38
C MET A 78 12.81 37.95 -23.45
N GLN A 79 12.68 36.90 -24.27
CA GLN A 79 13.78 35.97 -24.57
C GLN A 79 14.97 36.69 -25.21
N HIS A 80 14.72 37.65 -26.10
CA HIS A 80 15.78 38.41 -26.76
C HIS A 80 16.47 39.41 -25.83
N LYS A 81 15.78 39.99 -24.85
CA LYS A 81 16.40 40.77 -23.76
C LYS A 81 17.09 39.89 -22.71
N GLY A 82 16.59 38.68 -22.45
CA GLY A 82 17.27 37.68 -21.63
C GLY A 82 18.67 37.34 -22.18
N LYS A 83 18.79 37.20 -23.50
CA LYS A 83 20.10 37.04 -24.19
C LYS A 83 21.03 38.26 -24.09
N VAL A 84 20.52 39.45 -23.80
CA VAL A 84 21.35 40.66 -23.60
C VAL A 84 21.75 40.82 -22.12
N ALA A 85 20.98 40.22 -21.19
CA ALA A 85 21.36 40.13 -19.78
C ALA A 85 22.42 39.03 -19.51
N GLU A 86 22.60 38.07 -20.43
CA GLU A 86 23.59 36.98 -20.35
C GLU A 86 25.06 37.42 -20.37
N GLN A 87 25.38 38.69 -20.64
CA GLN A 87 26.77 39.14 -20.62
C GLN A 87 27.32 39.48 -19.22
N CYS A 88 26.50 39.46 -18.16
CA CYS A 88 26.95 39.86 -16.81
C CYS A 88 26.34 39.04 -15.66
N SER A 89 26.30 37.71 -15.74
CA SER A 89 26.24 36.86 -14.53
C SER A 89 26.61 35.40 -14.85
N ASN A 90 27.75 34.94 -14.34
CA ASN A 90 28.04 33.52 -14.16
C ASN A 90 27.66 33.21 -12.70
N PRO A 91 26.73 32.29 -12.42
CA PRO A 91 26.96 30.86 -12.64
C PRO A 91 25.90 30.19 -13.54
N ALA A 92 26.11 28.90 -13.83
CA ALA A 92 25.24 28.07 -14.69
C ALA A 92 23.74 28.24 -14.39
N SER A 93 22.92 28.42 -15.44
CA SER A 93 21.46 28.58 -15.34
C SER A 93 20.83 27.42 -14.58
N ARG A 94 20.32 27.69 -13.36
CA ARG A 94 19.61 26.75 -12.48
C ARG A 94 18.12 27.07 -12.50
N GLY A 95 17.30 26.05 -12.73
CA GLY A 95 15.85 26.14 -12.61
C GLY A 95 15.35 25.44 -11.35
N LEU A 96 14.26 25.93 -10.78
CA LEU A 96 13.57 25.30 -9.65
C LEU A 96 12.10 25.05 -10.02
N VAL A 97 11.56 23.88 -9.65
CA VAL A 97 10.15 23.54 -9.80
C VAL A 97 9.50 23.39 -8.44
N LEU A 98 8.43 24.14 -8.21
CA LEU A 98 7.65 24.20 -6.96
C LEU A 98 6.16 24.00 -7.24
N GLY A 99 5.39 23.65 -6.21
CA GLY A 99 3.98 23.31 -6.29
C GLY A 99 3.06 24.27 -5.56
N VAL A 100 1.82 24.35 -6.05
CA VAL A 100 0.71 25.06 -5.40
C VAL A 100 -0.58 24.27 -5.56
N TYR A 101 -1.33 24.12 -4.47
CA TYR A 101 -2.69 23.60 -4.47
C TYR A 101 -3.68 24.76 -4.68
N ALA A 102 -4.67 24.54 -5.54
CA ALA A 102 -5.74 25.51 -5.80
C ALA A 102 -6.98 24.77 -6.31
N ASP A 103 -8.16 25.18 -5.87
CA ASP A 103 -9.44 24.69 -6.39
C ASP A 103 -9.63 25.16 -7.83
N GLU A 104 -9.74 24.19 -8.74
CA GLU A 104 -9.88 24.46 -10.17
C GLU A 104 -11.22 25.15 -10.51
N ASN A 105 -12.21 25.04 -9.62
CA ASN A 105 -13.55 25.60 -9.76
C ASN A 105 -13.66 27.03 -9.19
N ASP A 106 -12.76 27.43 -8.28
CA ASP A 106 -12.75 28.76 -7.70
C ASP A 106 -11.63 29.63 -8.27
N ARG A 107 -12.01 30.66 -9.05
CA ARG A 107 -11.04 31.61 -9.64
C ARG A 107 -10.47 32.60 -8.62
N LEU A 108 -11.07 32.71 -7.45
CA LEU A 108 -10.66 33.60 -6.36
C LEU A 108 -9.83 32.88 -5.30
N ASP A 109 -9.60 31.57 -5.46
CA ASP A 109 -8.75 30.80 -4.55
C ASP A 109 -7.35 31.43 -4.47
N ILE A 110 -6.93 31.68 -3.23
CA ILE A 110 -5.66 32.31 -2.89
C ILE A 110 -4.46 31.36 -2.98
N GLY A 111 -4.71 30.06 -3.20
CA GLY A 111 -3.73 28.99 -3.34
C GLY A 111 -2.99 28.67 -2.06
N VAL A 112 -2.67 27.39 -1.87
CA VAL A 112 -1.85 26.88 -0.78
C VAL A 112 -0.55 26.34 -1.37
N LEU A 113 0.59 26.94 -1.02
CA LEU A 113 1.89 26.43 -1.44
C LEU A 113 2.14 25.06 -0.80
N THR A 114 2.83 24.16 -1.49
CA THR A 114 3.34 22.93 -0.87
C THR A 114 4.27 23.28 0.30
N PRO A 115 4.49 22.37 1.27
CA PRO A 115 5.35 22.65 2.42
C PRO A 115 6.74 23.15 2.01
N THR A 116 7.32 22.53 0.98
CA THR A 116 8.61 22.91 0.40
C THR A 116 8.56 24.28 -0.28
N ALA A 117 7.54 24.56 -1.10
CA ALA A 117 7.37 25.88 -1.73
C ALA A 117 7.08 27.00 -0.71
N ALA A 118 6.35 26.70 0.36
CA ALA A 118 6.07 27.64 1.44
C ALA A 118 7.35 28.03 2.20
N LYS A 119 8.18 27.03 2.54
CA LYS A 119 9.49 27.25 3.16
C LYS A 119 10.44 28.02 2.25
N TYR A 120 10.44 27.70 0.95
CA TYR A 120 11.22 28.46 -0.02
C TYR A 120 10.76 29.93 -0.10
N ASN A 121 9.44 30.16 -0.12
CA ASN A 121 8.84 31.49 -0.16
C ASN A 121 9.26 32.32 1.06
N GLU A 122 9.18 31.75 2.26
CA GLU A 122 9.56 32.42 3.51
C GLU A 122 11.07 32.68 3.60
N SER A 123 11.88 31.65 3.40
CA SER A 123 13.30 31.66 3.75
C SER A 123 14.20 32.33 2.71
N TYR A 124 13.87 32.22 1.42
CA TYR A 124 14.75 32.69 0.34
C TYR A 124 14.17 33.86 -0.44
N THR A 125 12.83 34.00 -0.51
CA THR A 125 12.20 35.09 -1.26
C THR A 125 11.58 36.17 -0.37
N SER A 126 11.49 35.95 0.94
CA SER A 126 10.83 36.83 1.91
C SER A 126 9.38 37.17 1.50
N GLY A 127 8.63 36.18 1.01
CA GLY A 127 7.23 36.33 0.60
C GLY A 127 7.00 36.72 -0.87
N ARG A 128 8.06 37.08 -1.61
CA ARG A 128 7.92 37.53 -3.02
C ARG A 128 7.37 36.47 -3.96
N LEU A 129 7.63 35.17 -3.72
CA LEU A 129 7.09 34.11 -4.59
C LEU A 129 5.57 34.19 -4.62
N LEU A 130 4.93 34.18 -3.45
CA LEU A 130 3.47 34.19 -3.34
C LEU A 130 2.86 35.52 -3.81
N GLU A 131 3.53 36.65 -3.54
CA GLU A 131 3.12 37.96 -4.02
C GLU A 131 3.09 38.02 -5.56
N MET A 132 4.19 37.61 -6.20
CA MET A 132 4.30 37.60 -7.67
C MET A 132 3.31 36.64 -8.32
N LEU A 133 3.04 35.49 -7.69
CA LEU A 133 2.00 34.57 -8.14
C LEU A 133 0.63 35.23 -8.14
N ARG A 134 0.25 35.93 -7.07
CA ARG A 134 -1.05 36.61 -6.95
C ARG A 134 -1.18 37.78 -7.93
N LEU A 135 -0.10 38.56 -8.14
CA LEU A 135 -0.07 39.65 -9.11
C LEU A 135 -0.21 39.16 -10.56
N ALA A 136 0.30 37.96 -10.86
CA ALA A 136 0.22 37.39 -12.20
C ALA A 136 -1.19 36.87 -12.58
N GLY A 137 -2.15 36.87 -11.65
CA GLY A 137 -3.55 36.48 -11.88
C GLY A 137 -3.96 35.21 -11.10
N PRO A 138 -5.09 34.56 -11.47
CA PRO A 138 -5.61 33.38 -10.79
C PRO A 138 -4.55 32.28 -10.59
N MET A 139 -4.66 31.49 -9.53
CA MET A 139 -3.67 30.43 -9.27
C MET A 139 -3.61 29.39 -10.39
N PRO A 140 -2.41 28.83 -10.69
CA PRO A 140 -2.26 27.79 -11.70
C PRO A 140 -3.16 26.58 -11.39
N LYS A 141 -3.94 26.15 -12.38
CA LYS A 141 -4.75 24.92 -12.28
C LYS A 141 -3.89 23.66 -12.43
N ARG A 142 -4.49 22.48 -12.29
CA ARG A 142 -3.76 21.21 -12.42
C ARG A 142 -3.07 21.12 -13.78
N GLY A 143 -1.74 21.00 -13.74
CA GLY A 143 -0.88 20.93 -14.92
C GLY A 143 -0.63 22.24 -15.65
N GLU A 144 -1.14 23.37 -15.16
CA GLU A 144 -0.70 24.70 -15.57
C GLU A 144 0.58 25.08 -14.82
N VAL A 145 1.44 25.85 -15.48
CA VAL A 145 2.74 26.28 -14.96
C VAL A 145 2.89 27.77 -15.14
N ARG A 146 3.40 28.43 -14.11
CA ARG A 146 3.79 29.84 -14.16
C ARG A 146 5.27 29.96 -13.86
N VAL A 147 6.02 30.48 -14.82
CA VAL A 147 7.47 30.70 -14.66
C VAL A 147 7.71 32.13 -14.17
N LEU A 148 8.40 32.23 -13.05
CA LEU A 148 8.78 33.48 -12.41
C LEU A 148 10.29 33.65 -12.51
N TYR A 149 10.73 34.90 -12.71
CA TYR A 149 12.12 35.26 -12.90
C TYR A 149 12.57 36.20 -11.79
N ASN A 150 13.86 36.19 -11.47
CA ASN A 150 14.49 37.14 -10.55
C ASN A 150 13.85 37.20 -9.16
N LEU A 151 13.44 36.05 -8.61
CA LEU A 151 12.93 35.96 -7.24
C LEU A 151 14.09 36.05 -6.24
N GLU A 152 15.17 35.31 -6.50
CA GLU A 152 16.41 35.33 -5.74
C GLU A 152 17.61 34.91 -6.63
N PRO A 153 18.87 35.12 -6.20
CA PRO A 153 20.06 34.96 -7.06
C PRO A 153 20.45 33.52 -7.46
N THR A 154 19.99 32.50 -6.74
CA THR A 154 20.40 31.09 -6.90
C THR A 154 19.74 30.43 -8.09
N TYR A 155 18.44 30.68 -8.30
CA TYR A 155 17.63 30.11 -9.36
C TYR A 155 17.23 31.18 -10.38
N SER A 156 17.71 31.00 -11.62
CA SER A 156 17.45 31.93 -12.74
C SER A 156 15.97 31.99 -13.12
N ALA A 157 15.25 30.88 -12.94
CA ALA A 157 13.82 30.77 -13.16
C ALA A 157 13.18 29.76 -12.20
N VAL A 158 12.01 30.10 -11.66
CA VAL A 158 11.21 29.23 -10.79
C VAL A 158 9.88 28.93 -11.48
N ALA A 159 9.62 27.66 -11.76
CA ALA A 159 8.38 27.17 -12.34
C ALA A 159 7.44 26.69 -11.23
N VAL A 160 6.36 27.44 -11.00
CA VAL A 160 5.31 27.06 -10.04
C VAL A 160 4.21 26.31 -10.77
N CYS A 161 3.94 25.09 -10.34
CA CYS A 161 3.03 24.15 -10.98
C CYS A 161 1.76 23.95 -10.14
N GLY A 162 0.60 24.00 -10.78
CA GLY A 162 -0.67 23.70 -10.11
C GLY A 162 -0.87 22.20 -9.93
N LEU A 163 -1.18 21.79 -8.69
CA LEU A 163 -1.47 20.40 -8.31
C LEU A 163 -2.97 20.09 -8.31
N GLY A 164 -3.84 21.12 -8.35
CA GLY A 164 -5.27 20.99 -8.10
C GLY A 164 -5.58 21.07 -6.60
N SER A 165 -6.70 20.49 -6.18
CA SER A 165 -7.11 20.50 -4.76
C SER A 165 -6.18 19.68 -3.86
N GLU A 166 -6.04 20.06 -2.60
CA GLU A 166 -5.13 19.44 -1.63
C GLU A 166 -5.52 17.99 -1.26
N CYS A 167 -6.82 17.67 -1.23
CA CYS A 167 -7.35 16.38 -0.77
C CYS A 167 -7.51 15.32 -1.89
N LEU A 168 -6.70 15.38 -2.96
CA LEU A 168 -6.75 14.37 -4.02
C LEU A 168 -6.17 13.03 -3.53
N GLY A 169 -6.73 11.93 -4.03
CA GLY A 169 -6.29 10.58 -3.68
C GLY A 169 -6.76 9.54 -4.69
N TYR A 170 -7.03 8.31 -4.24
CA TYR A 170 -7.58 7.26 -5.09
C TYR A 170 -8.98 7.62 -5.61
N ASP A 171 -9.16 7.54 -6.92
CA ASP A 171 -10.45 7.67 -7.58
C ASP A 171 -10.97 6.31 -8.06
N ASP A 172 -12.18 5.95 -7.61
CA ASP A 172 -12.76 4.64 -7.88
C ASP A 172 -13.27 4.48 -9.32
N VAL A 173 -13.56 5.58 -10.00
CA VAL A 173 -14.02 5.60 -11.39
C VAL A 173 -12.83 5.46 -12.33
N GLU A 174 -11.80 6.27 -12.12
CA GLU A 174 -10.57 6.24 -12.92
C GLU A 174 -9.69 5.02 -12.61
N LYS A 175 -9.90 4.36 -11.45
CA LYS A 175 -9.05 3.29 -10.91
C LYS A 175 -7.58 3.72 -10.89
N MET A 176 -7.33 4.89 -10.32
CA MET A 176 -6.03 5.56 -10.34
C MET A 176 -5.88 6.48 -9.13
N ASP A 177 -4.65 6.64 -8.65
CA ASP A 177 -4.31 7.67 -7.66
C ASP A 177 -4.14 9.02 -8.37
N ILE A 178 -5.15 9.90 -8.21
CA ILE A 178 -5.20 11.20 -8.89
C ILE A 178 -4.15 12.17 -8.35
N SER A 179 -3.77 12.03 -7.07
CA SER A 179 -2.71 12.86 -6.48
C SER A 179 -1.36 12.56 -7.13
N LYS A 180 -0.99 11.27 -7.20
CA LYS A 180 0.24 10.84 -7.88
C LYS A 180 0.27 11.24 -9.35
N GLU A 181 -0.86 11.15 -10.02
CA GLU A 181 -0.98 11.55 -11.43
C GLU A 181 -0.83 13.07 -11.61
N ALA A 182 -1.44 13.87 -10.74
CA ALA A 182 -1.27 15.33 -10.73
C ALA A 182 0.18 15.74 -10.51
N ILE A 183 0.88 15.07 -9.59
CA ILE A 183 2.30 15.29 -9.31
C ILE A 183 3.17 15.00 -10.55
N ARG A 184 2.95 13.87 -11.24
CA ARG A 184 3.68 13.55 -12.48
C ARG A 184 3.48 14.62 -13.55
N ILE A 185 2.24 15.08 -13.72
CA ILE A 185 1.90 16.12 -14.70
C ILE A 185 2.57 17.44 -14.35
N ALA A 186 2.47 17.87 -13.09
CA ALA A 186 3.06 19.12 -12.59
C ALA A 186 4.59 19.11 -12.76
N ALA A 187 5.28 18.07 -12.26
CA ALA A 187 6.72 17.91 -12.38
C ALA A 187 7.19 17.92 -13.85
N ALA A 188 6.49 17.20 -14.72
CA ALA A 188 6.81 17.15 -16.14
C ALA A 188 6.65 18.51 -16.84
N ARG A 189 5.53 19.20 -16.59
CA ARG A 189 5.25 20.49 -17.22
C ARG A 189 6.22 21.57 -16.74
N GLY A 190 6.49 21.62 -15.43
CA GLY A 190 7.49 22.53 -14.86
C GLY A 190 8.86 22.33 -15.50
N CYS A 191 9.32 21.09 -15.58
CA CYS A 191 10.60 20.76 -16.22
C CYS A 191 10.61 21.08 -17.72
N GLN A 192 9.50 20.85 -18.44
CA GLN A 192 9.39 21.16 -19.87
C GLN A 192 9.48 22.66 -20.16
N GLU A 193 8.89 23.51 -19.32
CA GLU A 193 9.00 24.96 -19.44
C GLU A 193 10.44 25.43 -19.17
N LEU A 194 11.08 24.90 -18.13
CA LEU A 194 12.48 25.22 -17.82
C LEU A 194 13.47 24.67 -18.86
N GLN A 195 13.16 23.57 -19.54
CA GLN A 195 13.94 23.07 -20.67
C GLN A 195 13.91 24.03 -21.87
N GLN A 196 12.79 24.72 -22.11
CA GLN A 196 12.69 25.72 -23.19
C GLN A 196 13.55 26.96 -22.93
N LEU A 197 13.92 27.19 -21.67
CA LEU A 197 14.85 28.23 -21.24
C LEU A 197 16.31 27.78 -21.24
N GLU A 198 16.60 26.56 -21.73
CA GLU A 198 17.96 25.98 -21.78
C GLU A 198 18.67 26.00 -20.41
N THR A 199 17.89 25.85 -19.32
CA THR A 199 18.44 25.71 -17.97
C THR A 199 19.31 24.46 -17.89
N SER A 200 20.52 24.56 -17.33
CA SER A 200 21.49 23.45 -17.31
C SER A 200 21.14 22.37 -16.29
N ARG A 201 20.58 22.79 -15.14
CA ARG A 201 20.16 21.93 -14.03
C ARG A 201 18.79 22.36 -13.54
N ILE A 202 17.92 21.40 -13.29
CA ILE A 202 16.59 21.62 -12.74
C ILE A 202 16.49 20.90 -11.40
N TYR A 203 16.11 21.64 -10.37
CA TYR A 203 15.77 21.13 -9.06
C TYR A 203 14.25 21.00 -8.96
N VAL A 204 13.76 19.86 -8.50
CA VAL A 204 12.32 19.56 -8.46
C VAL A 204 11.97 19.17 -7.04
N GLU A 205 10.96 19.83 -6.46
CA GLU A 205 10.44 19.39 -5.16
C GLU A 205 9.73 18.03 -5.24
N ASP A 206 9.42 17.46 -4.08
CA ASP A 206 8.73 16.17 -4.00
C ASP A 206 7.22 16.26 -4.26
N PHE A 207 6.61 17.45 -4.13
CA PHE A 207 5.16 17.69 -4.16
C PHE A 207 4.36 16.78 -3.19
N GLY A 208 5.01 16.30 -2.13
CA GLY A 208 4.47 15.31 -1.19
C GLY A 208 4.60 13.83 -1.62
N HIS A 209 5.13 13.52 -2.81
CA HIS A 209 5.44 12.15 -3.24
C HIS A 209 6.63 12.10 -4.23
N ALA A 210 7.84 11.98 -3.69
CA ALA A 210 9.10 12.10 -4.45
C ALA A 210 9.24 11.11 -5.62
N GLU A 211 8.70 9.90 -5.49
CA GLU A 211 8.71 8.90 -6.58
C GLU A 211 7.95 9.40 -7.82
N SER A 212 6.75 9.97 -7.63
CA SER A 212 5.93 10.47 -8.74
C SER A 212 6.49 11.76 -9.34
N ALA A 213 7.12 12.60 -8.52
CA ALA A 213 7.81 13.79 -8.98
C ALA A 213 8.99 13.42 -9.91
N ALA A 214 9.82 12.47 -9.49
CA ALA A 214 10.92 11.94 -10.30
C ALA A 214 10.43 11.30 -11.61
N GLU A 215 9.36 10.50 -11.53
CA GLU A 215 8.73 9.88 -12.70
C GLU A 215 8.31 10.92 -13.75
N GLY A 216 7.55 11.92 -13.31
CA GLY A 216 7.05 13.00 -14.17
C GLY A 216 8.18 13.83 -14.79
N ALA A 217 9.11 14.30 -13.97
CA ALA A 217 10.23 15.13 -14.41
C ALA A 217 11.09 14.42 -15.45
N HIS A 218 11.50 13.17 -15.17
CA HIS A 218 12.44 12.44 -16.02
C HIS A 218 11.80 11.96 -17.34
N MET A 219 10.56 11.45 -17.32
CA MET A 219 9.85 11.08 -18.56
C MET A 219 9.48 12.30 -19.41
N GLY A 220 9.11 13.41 -18.75
CA GLY A 220 8.67 14.64 -19.42
C GLY A 220 9.78 15.37 -20.18
N LEU A 221 11.02 15.25 -19.71
CA LEU A 221 12.22 15.81 -20.35
C LEU A 221 12.77 14.94 -21.49
N TRP A 222 12.52 13.64 -21.46
CA TRP A 222 13.08 12.71 -22.44
C TRP A 222 12.56 12.95 -23.85
N VAL A 223 13.48 12.85 -24.82
CA VAL A 223 13.22 12.98 -26.26
C VAL A 223 14.10 11.99 -27.02
N ASN A 224 13.51 11.19 -27.91
CA ASN A 224 14.33 10.44 -28.87
C ASN A 224 14.89 11.39 -29.93
N GLN A 225 16.21 11.59 -29.93
CA GLN A 225 16.88 12.56 -30.79
C GLN A 225 18.27 12.14 -31.27
N GLU A 226 18.67 10.89 -31.04
CA GLU A 226 19.99 10.37 -31.41
C GLU A 226 20.22 10.45 -32.92
N LEU A 227 19.19 10.11 -33.71
CA LEU A 227 19.20 10.16 -35.17
C LEU A 227 18.89 11.56 -35.75
N ARG A 228 18.65 12.56 -34.90
CA ARG A 228 18.45 13.95 -35.35
C ARG A 228 19.80 14.65 -35.53
N SER A 229 19.85 15.55 -36.50
CA SER A 229 21.01 16.43 -36.69
C SER A 229 21.23 17.30 -35.44
N PRO A 230 22.48 17.64 -35.07
CA PRO A 230 22.79 18.36 -33.84
C PRO A 230 22.01 19.67 -33.64
N ASP A 231 21.73 20.40 -34.73
CA ASP A 231 20.95 21.65 -34.76
C ASP A 231 19.45 21.46 -34.44
N GLN A 232 18.93 20.22 -34.57
CA GLN A 232 17.53 19.88 -34.28
C GLN A 232 17.35 19.18 -32.93
N ARG A 233 18.44 19.00 -32.17
CA ARG A 233 18.39 18.38 -30.84
C ARG A 233 17.93 19.40 -29.80
N LYS A 234 17.09 18.95 -28.88
CA LYS A 234 16.70 19.71 -27.70
C LYS A 234 17.73 19.49 -26.60
N PHE A 235 18.07 20.55 -25.89
CA PHE A 235 18.88 20.47 -24.68
C PHE A 235 18.16 19.63 -23.60
N VAL A 236 18.88 18.71 -22.94
CA VAL A 236 18.31 17.88 -21.87
C VAL A 236 19.03 18.23 -20.56
N PRO A 237 18.34 18.83 -19.58
CA PRO A 237 18.93 19.26 -18.33
C PRO A 237 19.20 18.10 -17.37
N GLN A 238 20.13 18.30 -16.42
CA GLN A 238 20.31 17.40 -15.29
C GLN A 238 19.22 17.65 -14.24
N LEU A 239 18.63 16.58 -13.70
CA LEU A 239 17.60 16.64 -12.66
C LEU A 239 18.20 16.38 -11.28
N GLN A 240 17.73 17.12 -10.27
CA GLN A 240 18.04 16.89 -8.86
C GLN A 240 16.78 17.08 -7.99
N LEU A 241 16.70 16.33 -6.89
CA LEU A 241 15.67 16.55 -5.87
C LEU A 241 15.98 17.85 -5.13
N TYR A 242 15.00 18.75 -5.08
CA TYR A 242 15.00 19.89 -4.20
C TYR A 242 14.47 19.46 -2.84
N TYR A 243 15.19 19.79 -1.76
CA TYR A 243 14.73 19.54 -0.40
C TYR A 243 15.16 20.68 0.50
N GLU A 244 14.33 20.95 1.51
CA GLU A 244 14.66 21.86 2.61
C GLU A 244 15.19 21.04 3.79
N PRO A 245 16.30 21.42 4.45
CA PRO A 245 16.87 20.67 5.56
C PRO A 245 15.92 20.45 6.75
N GLU A 246 14.96 21.35 6.94
CA GLU A 246 13.96 21.28 8.01
C GLU A 246 12.78 20.35 7.71
N LEU A 247 12.65 19.88 6.46
CA LEU A 247 11.56 19.01 6.03
C LEU A 247 12.04 17.57 5.78
N PRO A 248 11.18 16.56 5.99
CA PRO A 248 11.49 15.18 5.62
C PRO A 248 11.83 15.08 4.12
N CYS A 249 12.95 14.44 3.79
CA CYS A 249 13.40 14.26 2.42
C CYS A 249 13.34 12.78 2.03
N ASP A 250 12.45 12.43 1.09
CA ASP A 250 12.34 11.07 0.55
C ASP A 250 13.29 10.83 -0.64
N SER A 251 14.59 10.79 -0.35
CA SER A 251 15.62 10.51 -1.37
C SER A 251 15.49 9.10 -1.97
N ASN A 252 14.93 8.16 -1.22
CA ASN A 252 14.73 6.79 -1.67
C ASN A 252 13.58 6.70 -2.68
N GLY A 253 12.43 7.32 -2.41
CA GLY A 253 11.33 7.43 -3.35
C GLY A 253 11.75 8.13 -4.64
N TRP A 254 12.53 9.22 -4.54
CA TRP A 254 13.11 9.87 -5.71
C TRP A 254 13.96 8.92 -6.58
N ARG A 255 14.85 8.14 -5.95
CA ARG A 255 15.69 7.15 -6.64
C ARG A 255 14.85 6.05 -7.30
N ILE A 256 13.78 5.59 -6.65
CA ILE A 256 12.86 4.60 -7.21
C ILE A 256 12.14 5.16 -8.43
N GLY A 257 11.65 6.40 -8.34
CA GLY A 257 10.94 7.06 -9.43
C GLY A 257 11.83 7.29 -10.66
N LEU A 258 13.10 7.68 -10.45
CA LEU A 258 14.09 7.77 -11.52
C LEU A 258 14.33 6.41 -12.19
N ALA A 259 14.52 5.33 -11.42
CA ALA A 259 14.72 4.00 -11.97
C ALA A 259 13.52 3.52 -12.83
N LYS A 260 12.28 3.79 -12.38
CA LYS A 260 11.06 3.48 -13.14
C LYS A 260 10.95 4.30 -14.43
N ALA A 261 11.25 5.60 -14.37
CA ALA A 261 11.23 6.48 -15.53
C ALA A 261 12.31 6.15 -16.55
N GLU A 262 13.54 5.89 -16.11
CA GLU A 262 14.65 5.46 -16.97
C GLU A 262 14.32 4.16 -17.70
N ALA A 263 13.70 3.20 -17.00
CA ALA A 263 13.28 1.95 -17.60
C ALA A 263 12.20 2.17 -18.67
N GLN A 264 11.16 2.96 -18.38
CA GLN A 264 10.15 3.26 -19.39
C GLN A 264 10.75 4.03 -20.58
N ASN A 265 11.67 4.96 -20.35
CA ASN A 265 12.40 5.66 -21.41
C ASN A 265 13.29 4.73 -22.24
N LEU A 266 13.91 3.72 -21.63
CA LEU A 266 14.62 2.68 -22.36
C LEU A 266 13.68 1.88 -23.27
N ALA A 267 12.52 1.47 -22.77
CA ALA A 267 11.52 0.79 -23.60
C ALA A 267 11.09 1.68 -24.78
N ARG A 268 10.88 2.99 -24.54
CA ARG A 268 10.59 3.97 -25.60
C ARG A 268 11.72 4.09 -26.61
N GLN A 269 12.98 4.11 -26.17
CA GLN A 269 14.14 4.17 -27.06
C GLN A 269 14.17 2.96 -27.99
N LEU A 270 14.03 1.75 -27.44
CA LEU A 270 14.04 0.52 -28.23
C LEU A 270 12.89 0.48 -29.26
N GLN A 271 11.69 0.93 -28.87
CA GLN A 271 10.51 1.01 -29.76
C GLN A 271 10.61 2.09 -30.83
N GLU A 272 11.24 3.22 -30.53
CA GLU A 272 11.28 4.36 -31.43
C GLU A 272 12.35 4.20 -32.52
N THR A 273 13.40 3.41 -32.26
CA THR A 273 14.44 3.12 -33.25
C THR A 273 13.85 2.40 -34.47
N PRO A 274 14.13 2.87 -35.70
CA PRO A 274 13.68 2.21 -36.92
C PRO A 274 14.14 0.75 -37.03
N SER A 275 13.29 -0.14 -37.57
CA SER A 275 13.57 -1.59 -37.62
C SER A 275 14.82 -1.98 -38.39
N ASN A 276 15.20 -1.20 -39.41
CA ASN A 276 16.45 -1.43 -40.15
C ASN A 276 17.71 -1.18 -39.29
N LEU A 277 17.58 -0.46 -38.18
CA LEU A 277 18.63 -0.26 -37.17
C LEU A 277 18.39 -1.11 -35.93
N MET A 278 17.15 -1.56 -35.69
CA MET A 278 16.75 -2.38 -34.55
C MET A 278 16.35 -3.78 -35.02
N THR A 279 17.26 -4.48 -35.70
CA THR A 279 17.05 -5.88 -36.12
C THR A 279 17.12 -6.83 -34.90
N PRO A 280 16.71 -8.12 -35.00
CA PRO A 280 16.78 -9.06 -33.88
C PRO A 280 18.19 -9.15 -33.27
N THR A 281 19.21 -9.16 -34.13
CA THR A 281 20.63 -9.18 -33.73
C THR A 281 21.02 -7.90 -33.01
N THR A 282 20.66 -6.73 -33.57
CA THR A 282 21.03 -5.44 -32.99
C THR A 282 20.31 -5.18 -31.68
N PHE A 283 19.04 -5.60 -31.56
CA PHE A 283 18.31 -5.60 -30.31
C PHE A 283 19.04 -6.40 -29.24
N ALA A 284 19.44 -7.65 -29.54
CA ALA A 284 20.17 -8.49 -28.59
C ALA A 284 21.52 -7.86 -28.16
N GLN A 285 22.27 -7.29 -29.10
CA GLN A 285 23.53 -6.58 -28.81
C GLN A 285 23.31 -5.38 -27.89
N ASN A 286 22.28 -4.57 -28.16
CA ASN A 286 21.91 -3.44 -27.30
C ASN A 286 21.56 -3.91 -25.88
N VAL A 287 20.78 -5.00 -25.75
CA VAL A 287 20.42 -5.55 -24.45
C VAL A 287 21.66 -6.02 -23.67
N VAL A 288 22.59 -6.71 -24.32
CA VAL A 288 23.87 -7.11 -23.71
C VAL A 288 24.61 -5.89 -23.18
N GLN A 289 24.77 -4.85 -24.00
CA GLN A 289 25.47 -3.62 -23.58
C GLN A 289 24.80 -2.92 -22.40
N ILE A 290 23.46 -2.86 -22.39
CA ILE A 290 22.69 -2.19 -21.34
C ILE A 290 22.72 -2.98 -20.03
N LEU A 291 22.62 -4.32 -20.09
CA LEU A 291 22.41 -5.16 -18.92
C LEU A 291 23.69 -5.76 -18.32
N CYS A 292 24.81 -5.85 -19.06
CA CYS A 292 26.06 -6.41 -18.54
C CYS A 292 26.53 -5.75 -17.24
N ASN A 293 26.35 -4.43 -17.12
CA ASN A 293 26.76 -3.67 -15.93
C ASN A 293 25.68 -3.62 -14.83
N SER A 294 24.53 -4.25 -15.07
CA SER A 294 23.35 -4.18 -14.19
C SER A 294 23.17 -5.44 -13.33
N GLY A 295 24.08 -6.43 -13.39
CA GLY A 295 23.96 -7.67 -12.62
C GLY A 295 22.90 -8.65 -13.16
N VAL A 296 22.50 -8.49 -14.42
CA VAL A 296 21.62 -9.41 -15.14
C VAL A 296 22.47 -10.21 -16.13
N ASN A 297 22.41 -11.54 -16.05
CA ASN A 297 23.08 -12.41 -17.01
C ASN A 297 22.23 -12.51 -18.29
N VAL A 298 22.89 -12.38 -19.44
CA VAL A 298 22.24 -12.29 -20.76
C VAL A 298 22.78 -13.39 -21.65
N GLU A 299 21.92 -14.29 -22.08
CA GLU A 299 22.26 -15.40 -22.98
C GLU A 299 21.58 -15.18 -24.33
N VAL A 300 22.39 -15.04 -25.38
CA VAL A 300 21.93 -14.87 -26.76
C VAL A 300 21.92 -16.23 -27.43
N LYS A 301 20.74 -16.81 -27.67
CA LYS A 301 20.59 -18.09 -28.36
C LYS A 301 20.29 -17.85 -29.84
N VAL A 302 21.10 -18.44 -30.69
CA VAL A 302 20.98 -18.33 -32.15
C VAL A 302 20.06 -19.40 -32.73
N ARG A 303 19.68 -19.25 -34.00
CA ARG A 303 18.78 -20.16 -34.73
C ARG A 303 19.02 -21.66 -34.48
N GLY A 304 20.26 -22.15 -34.56
CA GLY A 304 20.55 -23.57 -34.36
C GLY A 304 20.18 -24.10 -32.98
N TRP A 305 20.19 -23.24 -31.94
CA TRP A 305 19.69 -23.61 -30.62
C TRP A 305 18.16 -23.73 -30.61
N ALA A 306 17.45 -22.79 -31.24
CA ALA A 306 15.99 -22.85 -31.35
C ALA A 306 15.53 -24.07 -32.17
N GLU A 307 16.30 -24.47 -33.19
CA GLU A 307 16.08 -25.71 -33.96
C GLU A 307 16.25 -26.95 -33.08
N ASN A 308 17.32 -27.00 -32.25
CA ASN A 308 17.55 -28.09 -31.31
C ASN A 308 16.50 -28.18 -30.19
N GLU A 309 15.96 -27.03 -29.76
CA GLU A 309 14.88 -26.98 -28.76
C GLU A 309 13.48 -27.25 -29.33
N GLU A 310 13.39 -27.51 -30.65
CA GLU A 310 12.15 -27.75 -31.39
C GLU A 310 11.16 -26.57 -31.31
N MET A 311 11.68 -25.34 -31.38
CA MET A 311 10.86 -24.11 -31.38
C MET A 311 10.18 -23.85 -32.74
N THR A 312 9.34 -24.79 -33.16
CA THR A 312 8.73 -24.84 -34.49
C THR A 312 7.85 -23.64 -34.80
N SER A 313 7.09 -23.13 -33.82
CA SER A 313 6.18 -22.00 -34.00
C SER A 313 6.95 -20.69 -34.23
N PHE A 314 7.93 -20.41 -33.36
CA PHE A 314 8.80 -19.25 -33.44
C PHE A 314 9.60 -19.22 -34.76
N LEU A 315 10.22 -20.34 -35.13
CA LEU A 315 10.98 -20.46 -36.38
C LEU A 315 10.09 -20.30 -37.62
N THR A 316 8.81 -20.71 -37.53
CA THR A 316 7.83 -20.56 -38.62
C THR A 316 7.44 -19.10 -38.86
N VAL A 317 7.41 -18.26 -37.82
CA VAL A 317 7.24 -16.81 -37.98
C VAL A 317 8.49 -16.20 -38.63
N ALA A 318 9.67 -16.57 -38.14
CA ALA A 318 10.94 -15.96 -38.55
C ALA A 318 11.40 -16.27 -39.98
N LYS A 319 11.06 -17.45 -40.52
CA LYS A 319 11.58 -17.95 -41.82
C LYS A 319 11.25 -17.07 -43.03
N GLY A 320 10.32 -16.12 -42.90
CA GLY A 320 9.99 -15.15 -43.96
C GLY A 320 11.04 -14.05 -44.16
N SER A 321 11.84 -13.74 -43.13
CA SER A 321 12.85 -12.67 -43.19
C SER A 321 14.25 -13.20 -43.53
N CYS A 322 15.10 -12.32 -44.04
CA CYS A 322 16.54 -12.53 -44.16
C CYS A 322 17.29 -12.27 -42.85
N GLU A 323 16.67 -11.59 -41.88
CA GLU A 323 17.25 -11.38 -40.56
C GLU A 323 17.17 -12.67 -39.72
N PRO A 324 18.28 -13.10 -39.10
CA PRO A 324 18.30 -14.33 -38.32
C PRO A 324 17.45 -14.19 -37.03
N PRO A 325 16.64 -15.20 -36.68
CA PRO A 325 15.94 -15.19 -35.39
C PRO A 325 16.92 -15.34 -34.23
N ILE A 326 16.63 -14.64 -33.15
CA ILE A 326 17.37 -14.70 -31.89
C ILE A 326 16.39 -15.02 -30.76
N PHE A 327 16.77 -15.94 -29.88
CA PHE A 327 16.04 -16.17 -28.64
C PHE A 327 16.90 -15.66 -27.48
N LEU A 328 16.43 -14.61 -26.80
CA LEU A 328 17.18 -13.96 -25.74
C LEU A 328 16.66 -14.44 -24.38
N GLU A 329 17.58 -14.93 -23.55
CA GLU A 329 17.29 -15.39 -22.18
C GLU A 329 18.02 -14.49 -21.18
N LEU A 330 17.27 -13.85 -20.27
CA LEU A 330 17.83 -13.02 -19.21
C LEU A 330 17.64 -13.71 -17.86
N SER A 331 18.64 -13.60 -16.98
CA SER A 331 18.55 -14.11 -15.62
C SER A 331 19.06 -13.11 -14.59
N TYR A 332 18.23 -12.89 -13.58
CA TYR A 332 18.54 -12.05 -12.42
C TYR A 332 18.25 -12.84 -11.16
N TYR A 333 19.23 -12.87 -10.25
CA TYR A 333 19.17 -13.59 -8.99
C TYR A 333 19.27 -12.61 -7.83
N GLY A 334 18.13 -12.06 -7.40
CA GLY A 334 18.07 -11.17 -6.24
C GLY A 334 17.98 -11.89 -4.90
N THR A 335 17.74 -13.21 -4.91
CA THR A 335 17.60 -14.06 -3.71
C THR A 335 18.32 -15.40 -3.92
N ASN A 336 18.09 -16.39 -3.05
CA ASN A 336 18.67 -17.72 -3.14
C ASN A 336 18.35 -18.36 -4.51
N THR A 337 19.37 -18.89 -5.18
CA THR A 337 19.27 -19.53 -6.51
C THR A 337 18.30 -20.73 -6.56
N LYS A 338 17.98 -21.33 -5.40
CA LYS A 338 17.00 -22.41 -5.28
C LYS A 338 15.54 -21.93 -5.28
N GLU A 339 15.28 -20.63 -5.08
CA GLU A 339 13.92 -20.11 -5.14
C GLU A 339 13.42 -20.06 -6.59
N ARG A 340 12.16 -20.51 -6.78
CA ARG A 340 11.50 -20.55 -8.08
C ARG A 340 11.39 -19.14 -8.67
N PRO A 341 11.85 -18.92 -9.92
CA PRO A 341 11.84 -17.61 -10.53
C PRO A 341 10.43 -17.20 -10.97
N ILE A 342 10.25 -15.89 -11.16
CA ILE A 342 9.16 -15.33 -11.96
C ILE A 342 9.63 -15.36 -13.41
N VAL A 343 8.82 -15.94 -14.31
CA VAL A 343 9.14 -15.92 -15.74
C VAL A 343 8.40 -14.77 -16.41
N LEU A 344 9.16 -13.88 -17.05
CA LEU A 344 8.67 -12.79 -17.88
C LEU A 344 8.88 -13.17 -19.35
N ILE A 345 7.86 -13.03 -20.19
CA ILE A 345 7.99 -13.32 -21.62
C ILE A 345 7.64 -12.08 -22.41
N GLY A 346 8.53 -11.67 -23.31
CA GLY A 346 8.34 -10.47 -24.13
C GLY A 346 8.33 -10.82 -25.60
N GLN A 347 7.20 -10.62 -26.29
CA GLN A 347 7.15 -10.80 -27.73
C GLN A 347 8.01 -9.72 -28.43
N GLY A 348 8.84 -10.15 -29.39
CA GLY A 348 9.94 -9.36 -29.93
C GLY A 348 9.98 -9.28 -31.46
N ASN A 349 8.86 -9.06 -32.15
CA ASN A 349 8.93 -8.79 -33.59
C ASN A 349 9.53 -7.41 -33.83
N THR A 350 10.74 -7.34 -34.39
CA THR A 350 11.40 -6.07 -34.66
C THR A 350 10.75 -5.33 -35.82
N PHE A 351 10.07 -6.05 -36.71
CA PHE A 351 9.18 -5.51 -37.70
C PHE A 351 8.12 -6.53 -38.10
N ASP A 352 6.90 -6.05 -38.30
CA ASP A 352 5.78 -6.88 -38.70
C ASP A 352 5.07 -6.30 -39.94
N SER A 353 5.36 -6.86 -41.11
CA SER A 353 4.65 -6.52 -42.34
C SER A 353 3.26 -7.15 -42.39
N GLY A 354 3.00 -8.17 -41.56
CA GLY A 354 1.86 -9.07 -41.62
C GLY A 354 2.09 -10.33 -42.46
N GLY A 355 3.32 -10.58 -42.92
CA GLY A 355 3.62 -11.67 -43.83
C GLY A 355 2.79 -11.60 -45.11
N LEU A 356 2.26 -12.74 -45.57
CA LEU A 356 1.38 -12.80 -46.75
C LEU A 356 0.01 -12.13 -46.53
N CYS A 357 -0.44 -11.99 -45.27
CA CYS A 357 -1.65 -11.25 -44.90
C CYS A 357 -1.30 -9.79 -44.59
N LEU A 358 -0.77 -9.08 -45.60
CA LEU A 358 -0.14 -7.76 -45.51
C LEU A 358 -0.98 -6.74 -44.74
N LYS A 359 -0.33 -5.96 -43.88
CA LYS A 359 -0.96 -4.85 -43.16
C LYS A 359 -1.14 -3.61 -44.06
N THR A 360 -2.03 -2.72 -43.63
CA THR A 360 -2.27 -1.44 -44.29
C THR A 360 -1.08 -0.48 -44.14
N LEU A 361 -0.91 0.46 -45.07
CA LEU A 361 0.18 1.46 -45.04
C LEU A 361 0.23 2.25 -43.72
N GLU A 362 -0.93 2.66 -43.21
CA GLU A 362 -1.02 3.37 -41.94
C GLU A 362 -0.50 2.52 -40.77
N ALA A 363 -0.81 1.22 -40.76
CA ALA A 363 -0.38 0.31 -39.72
C ALA A 363 1.13 0.08 -39.75
N LEU A 364 1.71 -0.12 -40.94
CA LEU A 364 3.14 -0.38 -41.13
C LEU A 364 4.04 0.70 -40.53
N THR A 365 3.56 1.95 -40.47
CA THR A 365 4.31 3.06 -39.86
C THR A 365 4.69 2.75 -38.42
N ASP A 366 3.81 2.09 -37.65
CA ASP A 366 4.00 1.85 -36.22
C ASP A 366 4.54 0.45 -35.89
N MET A 367 4.66 -0.45 -36.88
CA MET A 367 5.09 -1.85 -36.67
C MET A 367 6.57 -2.02 -36.35
N ARG A 368 7.37 -0.94 -36.36
CA ARG A 368 8.71 -0.95 -35.75
C ARG A 368 8.69 -1.20 -34.24
N ALA A 369 7.56 -0.90 -33.60
CA ALA A 369 7.36 -1.11 -32.17
C ALA A 369 6.57 -2.39 -31.85
N ASP A 370 6.43 -3.31 -32.82
CA ASP A 370 5.84 -4.63 -32.56
C ASP A 370 6.72 -5.53 -31.67
N MET A 371 7.85 -4.99 -31.18
CA MET A 371 8.71 -5.56 -30.15
C MET A 371 8.46 -4.92 -28.77
N THR A 372 7.29 -4.29 -28.56
CA THR A 372 6.92 -3.63 -27.31
C THR A 372 6.97 -4.58 -26.11
N GLY A 373 6.58 -5.84 -26.30
CA GLY A 373 6.68 -6.86 -25.25
C GLY A 373 8.12 -7.05 -24.78
N ALA A 374 9.03 -7.29 -25.73
CA ALA A 374 10.46 -7.42 -25.49
C ALA A 374 11.05 -6.16 -24.83
N ALA A 375 10.71 -4.97 -25.34
CA ALA A 375 11.19 -3.69 -24.81
C ALA A 375 10.81 -3.49 -23.33
N CYS A 376 9.54 -3.72 -23.00
CA CYS A 376 9.02 -3.59 -21.64
C CYS A 376 9.66 -4.61 -20.68
N VAL A 377 9.87 -5.85 -21.11
CA VAL A 377 10.49 -6.90 -20.28
C VAL A 377 11.97 -6.64 -20.02
N VAL A 378 12.74 -6.20 -21.03
CA VAL A 378 14.14 -5.79 -20.87
C VAL A 378 14.24 -4.61 -19.90
N ALA A 379 13.42 -3.58 -20.14
CA ALA A 379 13.40 -2.38 -19.31
C ALA A 379 13.02 -2.69 -17.85
N ALA A 380 12.01 -3.52 -17.63
CA ALA A 380 11.63 -3.95 -16.30
C ALA A 380 12.76 -4.74 -15.62
N SER A 381 13.43 -5.64 -16.34
CA SER A 381 14.57 -6.42 -15.83
C SER A 381 15.72 -5.51 -15.39
N ARG A 382 16.04 -4.46 -16.16
CA ARG A 382 17.04 -3.44 -15.78
C ARG A 382 16.64 -2.74 -14.48
N ALA A 383 15.39 -2.28 -14.37
CA ALA A 383 14.93 -1.56 -13.18
C ALA A 383 14.96 -2.45 -11.93
N ILE A 384 14.51 -3.70 -12.07
CA ILE A 384 14.46 -4.67 -10.96
C ILE A 384 15.86 -4.94 -10.42
N ALA A 385 16.85 -5.08 -11.30
CA ALA A 385 18.24 -5.26 -10.90
C ALA A 385 18.85 -3.98 -10.30
N ALA A 386 18.58 -2.80 -10.88
CA ALA A 386 19.03 -1.52 -10.34
C ALA A 386 18.45 -1.20 -8.95
N LEU A 387 17.21 -1.62 -8.70
CA LEU A 387 16.54 -1.52 -7.41
C LEU A 387 16.96 -2.63 -6.44
N LYS A 388 17.72 -3.63 -6.91
CA LYS A 388 18.17 -4.80 -6.13
C LYS A 388 17.01 -5.53 -5.46
N LEU A 389 15.90 -5.73 -6.19
CA LEU A 389 14.75 -6.40 -5.60
C LEU A 389 15.11 -7.87 -5.29
N PRO A 390 14.71 -8.40 -4.12
CA PRO A 390 15.04 -9.77 -3.69
C PRO A 390 14.10 -10.81 -4.34
N VAL A 391 14.15 -10.91 -5.67
CA VAL A 391 13.41 -11.89 -6.47
C VAL A 391 14.31 -12.52 -7.52
N ASN A 392 14.03 -13.77 -7.86
CA ASN A 392 14.62 -14.41 -9.04
C ASN A 392 13.73 -14.17 -10.25
N ILE A 393 14.31 -13.73 -11.36
CA ILE A 393 13.60 -13.49 -12.62
C ILE A 393 14.31 -14.23 -13.74
N ARG A 394 13.51 -14.87 -14.59
CA ARG A 394 13.91 -15.38 -15.90
C ARG A 394 13.11 -14.64 -16.96
N ALA A 395 13.77 -13.99 -17.91
CA ALA A 395 13.09 -13.34 -19.03
C ALA A 395 13.35 -14.10 -20.33
N LEU A 396 12.29 -14.41 -21.08
CA LEU A 396 12.35 -15.15 -22.34
C LEU A 396 11.82 -14.27 -23.46
N ILE A 397 12.64 -14.02 -24.48
CA ILE A 397 12.32 -13.03 -25.51
C ILE A 397 12.63 -13.63 -26.89
N PRO A 398 11.62 -14.17 -27.59
CA PRO A 398 11.75 -14.55 -29.00
C PRO A 398 11.77 -13.30 -29.90
N LEU A 399 12.90 -13.08 -30.59
CA LEU A 399 13.14 -11.96 -31.49
C LEU A 399 13.19 -12.43 -32.94
N CYS A 400 12.36 -11.86 -33.80
CA CYS A 400 12.32 -12.15 -35.23
C CYS A 400 11.70 -10.98 -36.00
N GLU A 401 11.51 -11.16 -37.31
CA GLU A 401 10.64 -10.32 -38.13
C GLU A 401 9.57 -11.18 -38.79
N ASN A 402 8.38 -10.61 -39.00
CA ASN A 402 7.34 -11.22 -39.81
C ASN A 402 7.28 -10.52 -41.16
N MET A 403 7.93 -11.13 -42.15
CA MET A 403 8.16 -10.54 -43.47
C MET A 403 7.54 -11.36 -44.59
N LEU A 404 7.28 -10.68 -45.71
CA LEU A 404 7.06 -11.32 -47.00
C LEU A 404 8.36 -11.98 -47.47
N GLY A 405 8.28 -13.24 -47.89
CA GLY A 405 9.42 -13.96 -48.45
C GLY A 405 9.02 -15.29 -49.05
N CYS A 406 9.89 -15.90 -49.85
CA CYS A 406 9.63 -17.19 -50.48
C CYS A 406 9.39 -18.32 -49.46
N ASN A 407 9.96 -18.17 -48.27
CA ASN A 407 9.82 -19.13 -47.17
C ASN A 407 8.81 -18.68 -46.12
N ALA A 408 8.11 -17.56 -46.31
CA ALA A 408 7.14 -17.07 -45.33
C ALA A 408 6.05 -18.12 -45.04
N MET A 409 5.54 -18.13 -43.81
CA MET A 409 4.37 -18.91 -43.47
C MET A 409 3.18 -18.52 -44.36
N LYS A 410 2.35 -19.51 -44.72
CA LYS A 410 1.21 -19.34 -45.61
C LYS A 410 -0.10 -19.56 -44.85
N PRO A 411 -1.18 -18.83 -45.19
CA PRO A 411 -2.51 -19.19 -44.76
C PRO A 411 -2.83 -20.65 -45.13
N GLY A 412 -3.23 -21.45 -44.14
CA GLY A 412 -3.47 -22.89 -44.26
C GLY A 412 -2.27 -23.79 -43.95
N ASP A 413 -1.07 -23.23 -43.68
CA ASP A 413 0.04 -24.03 -43.16
C ASP A 413 -0.35 -24.63 -41.79
N VAL A 414 -0.09 -25.93 -41.61
CA VAL A 414 -0.26 -26.61 -40.32
C VAL A 414 1.12 -26.94 -39.77
N ILE A 415 1.37 -26.54 -38.53
CA ILE A 415 2.61 -26.84 -37.80
C ILE A 415 2.32 -27.64 -36.55
N THR A 416 3.24 -28.51 -36.14
CA THR A 416 3.15 -29.24 -34.88
C THR A 416 4.23 -28.73 -33.94
N VAL A 417 3.84 -28.34 -32.74
CA VAL A 417 4.77 -27.81 -31.72
C VAL A 417 5.17 -28.88 -30.72
N LYS A 418 6.17 -28.60 -29.88
CA LYS A 418 6.82 -29.56 -28.96
C LYS A 418 5.86 -30.34 -28.05
N ASN A 419 4.72 -29.76 -27.66
CA ASN A 419 3.72 -30.46 -26.83
C ASN A 419 2.79 -31.40 -27.63
N GLY A 420 3.04 -31.58 -28.94
CA GLY A 420 2.27 -32.44 -29.84
C GLY A 420 1.03 -31.79 -30.47
N LYS A 421 0.64 -30.57 -30.07
CA LYS A 421 -0.51 -29.88 -30.66
C LYS A 421 -0.22 -29.38 -32.06
N SER A 422 -1.19 -29.54 -32.94
CA SER A 422 -1.23 -29.01 -34.30
C SER A 422 -1.88 -27.63 -34.34
N ILE A 423 -1.26 -26.69 -35.05
CA ILE A 423 -1.70 -25.31 -35.20
C ILE A 423 -1.91 -25.02 -36.69
N GLU A 424 -3.13 -24.64 -37.07
CA GLU A 424 -3.39 -24.08 -38.39
C GLU A 424 -3.18 -22.56 -38.38
N ILE A 425 -2.33 -22.10 -39.29
CA ILE A 425 -2.06 -20.68 -39.52
C ILE A 425 -3.12 -20.15 -40.47
N VAL A 426 -4.22 -19.62 -39.91
CA VAL A 426 -5.30 -19.03 -40.72
C VAL A 426 -4.90 -17.64 -41.24
N LYS A 427 -4.24 -16.85 -40.40
CA LYS A 427 -3.82 -15.48 -40.74
C LYS A 427 -2.38 -15.21 -40.32
N THR A 428 -1.53 -14.89 -41.27
CA THR A 428 -0.08 -14.68 -41.04
C THR A 428 0.26 -13.32 -40.42
N SER A 429 -0.71 -12.39 -40.37
CA SER A 429 -0.60 -11.13 -39.61
C SER A 429 -1.15 -11.21 -38.18
N ASN A 430 -1.40 -12.43 -37.69
CA ASN A 430 -1.64 -12.73 -36.29
C ASN A 430 -0.53 -13.66 -35.77
N GLU A 431 0.70 -13.20 -35.95
CA GLU A 431 1.96 -13.89 -35.65
C GLU A 431 2.40 -13.75 -34.20
N ALA A 432 2.09 -12.63 -33.52
CA ALA A 432 2.52 -12.39 -32.15
C ALA A 432 2.17 -13.54 -31.19
N PRO A 433 0.96 -14.15 -31.22
CA PRO A 433 0.67 -15.34 -30.42
C PRO A 433 1.50 -16.57 -30.82
N LEU A 434 1.80 -16.74 -32.12
CA LEU A 434 2.61 -17.85 -32.62
C LEU A 434 4.06 -17.75 -32.12
N ALA A 435 4.65 -16.56 -32.16
CA ALA A 435 6.01 -16.32 -31.70
C ALA A 435 6.20 -16.62 -30.20
N LEU A 436 5.14 -16.54 -29.41
CA LEU A 436 5.17 -16.79 -27.96
C LEU A 436 5.00 -18.26 -27.57
N VAL A 437 4.43 -19.11 -28.43
CA VAL A 437 4.09 -20.51 -28.10
C VAL A 437 5.30 -21.24 -27.53
N ASP A 438 6.42 -21.21 -28.25
CA ASP A 438 7.60 -21.97 -27.84
C ASP A 438 8.29 -21.38 -26.61
N ALA A 439 8.18 -20.06 -26.39
CA ALA A 439 8.66 -19.43 -25.17
C ALA A 439 7.81 -19.85 -23.94
N LEU A 440 6.49 -19.98 -24.10
CA LEU A 440 5.59 -20.48 -23.05
C LEU A 440 5.88 -21.94 -22.70
N LEU A 441 6.10 -22.79 -23.71
CA LEU A 441 6.49 -24.19 -23.51
C LEU A 441 7.88 -24.28 -22.84
N TYR A 442 8.85 -23.49 -23.31
CA TYR A 442 10.19 -23.46 -22.75
C TYR A 442 10.21 -22.99 -21.28
N ALA A 443 9.27 -22.12 -20.88
CA ALA A 443 9.17 -21.63 -19.50
C ALA A 443 9.02 -22.74 -18.44
N GLU A 444 8.50 -23.92 -18.81
CA GLU A 444 8.32 -25.07 -17.91
C GLU A 444 9.64 -25.53 -17.27
N HIS A 445 10.76 -25.46 -17.99
CA HIS A 445 12.09 -25.89 -17.53
C HIS A 445 12.55 -25.17 -16.26
N PHE A 446 12.02 -23.98 -16.00
CA PHE A 446 12.41 -23.16 -14.85
C PHE A 446 11.52 -23.37 -13.62
N GLY A 447 10.45 -24.19 -13.72
CA GLY A 447 9.48 -24.39 -12.66
C GLY A 447 8.97 -23.07 -12.06
N PRO A 448 8.38 -22.16 -12.87
CA PRO A 448 8.11 -20.79 -12.45
C PRO A 448 7.12 -20.69 -11.29
N LYS A 449 7.26 -19.61 -10.50
CA LYS A 449 6.24 -19.22 -9.51
C LYS A 449 4.94 -18.80 -10.21
N TYR A 450 5.08 -18.05 -11.29
CA TYR A 450 4.05 -17.68 -12.25
C TYR A 450 4.70 -17.11 -13.51
N ILE A 451 3.93 -17.04 -14.60
CA ILE A 451 4.35 -16.52 -15.90
C ILE A 451 3.60 -15.22 -16.19
N VAL A 452 4.31 -14.18 -16.63
CA VAL A 452 3.71 -12.96 -17.19
C VAL A 452 4.27 -12.72 -18.57
N ASP A 453 3.41 -12.71 -19.58
CA ASP A 453 3.83 -12.37 -20.95
C ASP A 453 3.21 -11.05 -21.43
N VAL A 454 3.97 -10.31 -22.23
CA VAL A 454 3.60 -9.01 -22.80
C VAL A 454 3.79 -9.07 -24.31
N SER A 455 2.79 -8.61 -25.06
CA SER A 455 2.82 -8.62 -26.53
C SER A 455 1.92 -7.55 -27.15
N THR A 456 2.02 -7.39 -28.46
CA THR A 456 1.21 -6.45 -29.24
C THR A 456 0.34 -7.21 -30.24
N ILE A 457 -0.85 -7.65 -29.82
CA ILE A 457 -1.64 -8.60 -30.63
C ILE A 457 -2.70 -7.90 -31.46
N SER A 458 -3.73 -7.32 -30.82
CA SER A 458 -4.96 -7.03 -31.54
C SER A 458 -5.31 -5.57 -31.60
N LYS A 459 -5.53 -5.05 -32.83
CA LYS A 459 -6.08 -3.70 -33.05
C LYS A 459 -7.46 -3.50 -32.41
N ALA A 460 -8.19 -4.58 -32.11
CA ALA A 460 -9.45 -4.52 -31.39
C ALA A 460 -9.31 -3.81 -30.03
N THR A 461 -8.13 -3.87 -29.39
CA THR A 461 -7.87 -3.14 -28.14
C THR A 461 -7.82 -1.62 -28.34
N ILE A 462 -7.36 -1.14 -29.50
CA ILE A 462 -7.37 0.29 -29.87
C ILE A 462 -8.80 0.77 -30.05
N GLU A 463 -9.63 -0.01 -30.75
CA GLU A 463 -11.03 0.31 -30.98
C GLU A 463 -11.86 0.26 -29.67
N SER A 464 -11.51 -0.66 -28.76
CA SER A 464 -12.24 -0.86 -27.50
C SER A 464 -11.84 0.15 -26.41
N PHE A 465 -10.55 0.43 -26.25
CA PHE A 465 -10.02 1.21 -25.12
C PHE A 465 -9.31 2.50 -25.51
N GLY A 466 -9.11 2.75 -26.81
CA GLY A 466 -8.17 3.78 -27.25
C GLY A 466 -6.78 3.50 -26.69
N LYS A 467 -6.05 4.56 -26.30
CA LYS A 467 -4.64 4.48 -25.86
C LYS A 467 -4.47 4.54 -24.35
N VAL A 468 -5.55 4.25 -23.62
CA VAL A 468 -5.70 4.64 -22.22
C VAL A 468 -5.15 3.59 -21.25
N CYS A 469 -5.43 2.30 -21.49
CA CYS A 469 -5.02 1.20 -20.63
C CYS A 469 -4.60 -0.05 -21.43
N ALA A 470 -3.70 -0.86 -20.90
CA ALA A 470 -3.34 -2.15 -21.50
C ALA A 470 -4.40 -3.22 -21.18
N ALA A 471 -4.66 -4.15 -22.10
CA ALA A 471 -5.61 -5.23 -21.88
C ALA A 471 -4.91 -6.41 -21.20
N VAL A 472 -5.53 -6.96 -20.14
CA VAL A 472 -4.97 -8.04 -19.33
C VAL A 472 -5.90 -9.24 -19.30
N PHE A 473 -5.33 -10.42 -19.50
CA PHE A 473 -5.98 -11.72 -19.42
C PHE A 473 -5.24 -12.56 -18.39
N THR A 474 -5.95 -13.26 -17.52
CA THR A 474 -5.30 -14.07 -16.48
C THR A 474 -6.21 -15.17 -15.99
N ASN A 475 -5.59 -16.33 -15.71
CA ASN A 475 -6.24 -17.47 -15.07
C ASN A 475 -6.21 -17.37 -13.54
N SER A 476 -5.59 -16.32 -12.99
CA SER A 476 -5.38 -16.13 -11.56
C SER A 476 -5.92 -14.78 -11.09
N GLU A 477 -6.86 -14.85 -10.14
CA GLU A 477 -7.42 -13.67 -9.48
C GLU A 477 -6.35 -12.93 -8.65
N ASP A 478 -5.48 -13.67 -7.98
CA ASP A 478 -4.36 -13.11 -7.20
C ASP A 478 -3.42 -12.27 -8.07
N LEU A 479 -3.07 -12.76 -9.27
CA LEU A 479 -2.27 -11.97 -10.20
C LEU A 479 -3.02 -10.72 -10.67
N TRP A 480 -4.31 -10.84 -11.02
CA TRP A 480 -5.12 -9.70 -11.45
C TRP A 480 -5.13 -8.57 -10.42
N GLN A 481 -5.37 -8.90 -9.15
CA GLN A 481 -5.48 -7.90 -8.08
C GLN A 481 -4.17 -7.16 -7.87
N ARG A 482 -3.03 -7.87 -7.87
CA ARG A 482 -1.70 -7.26 -7.78
C ARG A 482 -1.42 -6.35 -8.97
N MET A 483 -1.73 -6.80 -10.19
CA MET A 483 -1.54 -6.02 -11.40
C MET A 483 -2.40 -4.75 -11.40
N GLN A 484 -3.66 -4.85 -10.96
CA GLN A 484 -4.54 -3.71 -10.80
C GLN A 484 -3.99 -2.70 -9.78
N ASN A 485 -3.52 -3.16 -8.61
CA ASN A 485 -2.94 -2.30 -7.58
C ASN A 485 -1.65 -1.62 -8.06
N ALA A 486 -0.79 -2.34 -8.77
CA ALA A 486 0.38 -1.76 -9.43
C ALA A 486 -0.03 -0.66 -10.41
N SER A 487 -1.06 -0.89 -11.23
CA SER A 487 -1.52 0.10 -12.21
C SER A 487 -2.14 1.35 -11.55
N ILE A 488 -2.79 1.21 -10.39
CA ILE A 488 -3.32 2.33 -9.61
C ILE A 488 -2.18 3.22 -9.10
N HIS A 489 -1.10 2.60 -8.60
CA HIS A 489 0.08 3.31 -8.09
C HIS A 489 0.85 4.04 -9.18
N THR A 490 1.07 3.38 -10.32
CA THR A 490 1.84 3.96 -11.44
C THR A 490 1.03 4.92 -12.31
N GLY A 491 -0.30 4.85 -12.29
CA GLY A 491 -1.17 5.54 -13.26
C GLY A 491 -1.11 4.95 -14.67
N ASP A 492 -0.27 3.95 -14.91
CA ASP A 492 -0.21 3.23 -16.18
C ASP A 492 -1.20 2.07 -16.18
N ARG A 493 -2.45 2.45 -16.48
CA ARG A 493 -3.65 1.63 -16.29
C ARG A 493 -3.64 0.32 -17.05
N VAL A 494 -4.27 -0.67 -16.43
CA VAL A 494 -4.58 -1.98 -17.01
C VAL A 494 -6.06 -2.30 -16.86
N TRP A 495 -6.62 -3.09 -17.76
CA TRP A 495 -8.02 -3.51 -17.71
C TRP A 495 -8.18 -4.98 -18.01
N ARG A 496 -8.98 -5.69 -17.20
CA ARG A 496 -9.18 -7.13 -17.37
C ARG A 496 -10.18 -7.42 -18.48
N LEU A 497 -9.80 -8.31 -19.37
CA LEU A 497 -10.67 -8.89 -20.38
C LEU A 497 -10.97 -10.38 -20.08
N PRO A 498 -12.10 -10.90 -20.57
CA PRO A 498 -12.55 -12.25 -20.26
C PRO A 498 -11.66 -13.33 -20.91
N LEU A 499 -11.32 -14.35 -20.11
CA LEU A 499 -10.63 -15.57 -20.57
C LEU A 499 -11.60 -16.76 -20.55
N TRP A 500 -12.74 -16.61 -21.25
CA TRP A 500 -13.82 -17.59 -21.25
C TRP A 500 -13.55 -18.77 -22.18
N ASN A 501 -14.09 -19.94 -21.82
CA ASN A 501 -14.04 -21.14 -22.67
C ASN A 501 -14.76 -20.96 -24.01
N TYR A 502 -15.68 -19.98 -24.11
CA TYR A 502 -16.30 -19.59 -25.38
C TYR A 502 -15.25 -19.28 -26.46
N TYR A 503 -14.19 -18.54 -26.12
CA TYR A 503 -13.14 -18.21 -27.09
C TYR A 503 -12.24 -19.40 -27.40
N THR A 504 -11.99 -20.27 -26.41
CA THR A 504 -11.28 -21.55 -26.63
C THR A 504 -12.04 -22.43 -27.62
N GLN A 505 -13.37 -22.55 -27.48
CA GLN A 505 -14.18 -23.32 -28.42
C GLN A 505 -14.09 -22.78 -29.86
N GLN A 506 -13.97 -21.47 -30.04
CA GLN A 506 -13.83 -20.86 -31.37
C GLN A 506 -12.49 -21.20 -32.04
N ILE A 507 -11.40 -21.21 -31.29
CA ILE A 507 -10.06 -21.56 -31.82
C ILE A 507 -9.86 -23.07 -32.00
N CYS A 508 -10.56 -23.91 -31.24
CA CYS A 508 -10.52 -25.38 -31.33
C CYS A 508 -11.65 -25.96 -32.20
N SER A 509 -12.25 -25.15 -33.09
CA SER A 509 -13.47 -25.53 -33.81
C SER A 509 -13.23 -26.28 -35.13
N ALA A 510 -11.97 -26.47 -35.53
CA ALA A 510 -11.61 -27.23 -36.72
C ALA A 510 -11.41 -28.71 -36.35
N GLU A 511 -11.95 -29.63 -37.15
CA GLU A 511 -11.86 -31.08 -36.86
C GLU A 511 -10.51 -31.69 -37.23
N HIS A 512 -9.72 -31.01 -38.07
CA HIS A 512 -8.48 -31.53 -38.67
C HIS A 512 -7.19 -30.99 -38.01
N VAL A 513 -7.32 -30.06 -37.06
CA VAL A 513 -6.22 -29.49 -36.27
C VAL A 513 -6.70 -29.22 -34.85
N ASP A 514 -5.77 -29.14 -33.89
CA ASP A 514 -6.12 -28.91 -32.48
C ASP A 514 -6.52 -27.45 -32.22
N VAL A 515 -5.80 -26.50 -32.82
CA VAL A 515 -6.05 -25.06 -32.64
C VAL A 515 -5.80 -24.25 -33.91
N GLN A 516 -6.53 -23.15 -34.07
CA GLN A 516 -6.34 -22.15 -35.11
C GLN A 516 -5.86 -20.83 -34.51
N ASN A 517 -4.91 -20.14 -35.14
CA ASN A 517 -4.33 -18.92 -34.56
C ASN A 517 -5.29 -17.72 -34.49
N ILE A 518 -6.44 -17.73 -35.18
CA ILE A 518 -7.48 -16.69 -35.08
C ILE A 518 -8.86 -17.23 -34.66
N GLY A 519 -9.13 -18.52 -34.86
CA GLY A 519 -10.42 -19.19 -34.60
C GLY A 519 -11.59 -18.74 -35.48
N LYS A 520 -12.72 -19.46 -35.41
CA LYS A 520 -13.96 -19.14 -36.14
C LYS A 520 -14.72 -17.95 -35.55
N GLY A 521 -15.61 -17.37 -36.35
CA GLY A 521 -16.52 -16.27 -35.97
C GLY A 521 -15.87 -14.88 -36.03
N GLU A 522 -16.70 -13.83 -36.01
CA GLU A 522 -16.24 -12.44 -36.11
C GLU A 522 -15.90 -11.82 -34.74
N GLY A 523 -14.90 -10.93 -34.72
CA GLY A 523 -14.54 -10.13 -33.54
C GLY A 523 -13.76 -10.86 -32.44
N ALA A 524 -13.59 -10.17 -31.30
CA ALA A 524 -12.93 -10.64 -30.07
C ALA A 524 -11.50 -11.18 -30.24
N ASN A 525 -10.75 -10.68 -31.24
CA ASN A 525 -9.42 -11.19 -31.60
C ASN A 525 -8.42 -11.22 -30.42
N SER A 526 -8.43 -10.20 -29.55
CA SER A 526 -7.57 -10.20 -28.34
C SER A 526 -7.95 -11.33 -27.37
N CYS A 527 -9.24 -11.58 -27.14
CA CYS A 527 -9.71 -12.68 -26.29
C CYS A 527 -9.41 -14.06 -26.89
N LYS A 528 -9.55 -14.21 -28.21
CA LYS A 528 -9.20 -15.45 -28.92
C LYS A 528 -7.70 -15.71 -28.89
N ALA A 529 -6.88 -14.68 -29.03
CA ALA A 529 -5.43 -14.81 -28.91
C ALA A 529 -5.00 -15.19 -27.48
N ALA A 530 -5.60 -14.60 -26.45
CA ALA A 530 -5.37 -15.02 -25.07
C ALA A 530 -5.82 -16.47 -24.83
N ALA A 531 -6.98 -16.87 -25.38
CA ALA A 531 -7.43 -18.26 -25.33
C ALA A 531 -6.47 -19.21 -26.08
N PHE A 532 -5.87 -18.76 -27.17
CA PHE A 532 -4.87 -19.50 -27.94
C PHE A 532 -3.60 -19.71 -27.13
N LEU A 533 -3.04 -18.66 -26.52
CA LEU A 533 -1.86 -18.78 -25.66
C LEU A 533 -2.11 -19.71 -24.47
N ARG A 534 -3.34 -19.71 -23.93
CA ARG A 534 -3.74 -20.58 -22.83
C ARG A 534 -3.57 -22.07 -23.12
N GLU A 535 -3.68 -22.47 -24.38
CA GLU A 535 -3.54 -23.86 -24.82
C GLU A 535 -2.10 -24.39 -24.74
N PHE A 536 -1.11 -23.50 -24.57
CA PHE A 536 0.32 -23.82 -24.54
C PHE A 536 0.97 -23.53 -23.19
N LEU A 537 0.17 -23.22 -22.17
CA LEU A 537 0.69 -22.93 -20.84
C LEU A 537 1.13 -24.18 -20.11
N PRO A 538 2.31 -24.17 -19.47
CA PRO A 538 2.60 -25.14 -18.44
C PRO A 538 1.66 -24.94 -17.24
N CYS A 539 1.44 -25.98 -16.45
CA CYS A 539 0.55 -25.89 -15.28
C CYS A 539 1.01 -24.77 -14.32
N GLY A 540 0.18 -23.75 -14.09
CA GLY A 540 0.54 -22.67 -13.18
C GLY A 540 -0.33 -21.41 -13.29
N LYS A 541 0.04 -20.41 -12.50
CA LYS A 541 -0.55 -19.06 -12.57
C LYS A 541 0.06 -18.31 -13.75
N TRP A 542 -0.79 -17.70 -14.55
CA TRP A 542 -0.40 -17.02 -15.78
C TRP A 542 -1.20 -15.74 -16.00
N MET A 543 -0.51 -14.72 -16.51
CA MET A 543 -1.09 -13.47 -16.97
C MET A 543 -0.50 -13.07 -18.32
N HIS A 544 -1.38 -12.64 -19.20
CA HIS A 544 -1.05 -12.10 -20.51
C HIS A 544 -1.47 -10.63 -20.59
N ILE A 545 -0.61 -9.81 -21.19
CA ILE A 545 -0.82 -8.37 -21.39
C ILE A 545 -0.74 -8.05 -22.88
N ASP A 546 -1.86 -7.65 -23.47
CA ASP A 546 -1.92 -7.08 -24.82
C ASP A 546 -1.75 -5.55 -24.72
N ALA A 547 -0.58 -5.10 -25.17
CA ALA A 547 -0.10 -3.73 -25.06
C ALA A 547 -0.14 -2.97 -26.38
N LEU A 548 -0.75 -3.52 -27.44
CA LEU A 548 -0.76 -2.89 -28.77
C LEU A 548 -1.34 -1.47 -28.73
N ASN A 549 -2.41 -1.27 -27.96
CA ASN A 549 -3.09 0.01 -27.91
C ASN A 549 -2.33 1.08 -27.11
N VAL A 550 -1.54 0.68 -26.12
CA VAL A 550 -0.71 1.59 -25.31
C VAL A 550 0.71 1.77 -25.86
N MET A 551 1.07 1.10 -26.96
CA MET A 551 2.37 1.21 -27.62
C MET A 551 2.77 2.66 -27.97
N LYS A 552 1.79 3.51 -28.36
CA LYS A 552 2.04 4.87 -28.87
C LYS A 552 1.13 5.90 -28.23
N THR A 553 1.69 7.02 -27.77
CA THR A 553 0.95 8.14 -27.18
C THR A 553 0.88 9.36 -28.11
N LYS A 554 -0.19 10.16 -27.98
CA LYS A 554 -0.30 11.49 -28.62
C LYS A 554 0.48 12.58 -27.87
N GLY A 555 0.83 12.32 -26.61
CA GLY A 555 1.47 13.26 -25.68
C GLY A 555 0.56 14.34 -25.10
N THR A 556 -0.74 14.28 -25.41
CA THR A 556 -1.79 15.08 -24.76
C THR A 556 -2.38 14.36 -23.56
N ASP A 557 -2.58 13.05 -23.70
CA ASP A 557 -3.29 12.22 -22.73
C ASP A 557 -2.44 11.98 -21.46
N PHE A 558 -1.12 11.86 -21.66
CA PHE A 558 -0.12 11.75 -20.60
C PHE A 558 0.93 12.84 -20.82
N PRO A 559 0.76 14.05 -20.23
CA PRO A 559 1.64 15.20 -20.45
C PRO A 559 3.13 14.96 -20.15
N TYR A 560 3.40 13.99 -19.28
CA TYR A 560 4.74 13.53 -18.92
C TYR A 560 5.35 12.53 -19.91
N ILE A 561 4.65 12.17 -21.00
CA ILE A 561 5.18 11.36 -22.10
C ILE A 561 4.95 12.10 -23.42
N ARG A 562 6.02 12.54 -24.08
CA ARG A 562 5.92 13.23 -25.39
C ARG A 562 5.35 12.31 -26.46
N ARG A 563 4.75 12.90 -27.50
CA ARG A 563 4.25 12.20 -28.69
C ARG A 563 5.32 11.25 -29.25
N GLY A 564 4.94 9.99 -29.45
CA GLY A 564 5.84 8.92 -29.90
C GLY A 564 5.45 7.57 -29.29
N MET A 565 6.37 6.63 -29.32
CA MET A 565 6.26 5.36 -28.59
C MET A 565 6.28 5.63 -27.09
N ALA A 566 5.45 4.89 -26.35
CA ALA A 566 5.13 5.20 -24.97
C ALA A 566 5.88 4.33 -23.95
N GLY A 567 6.44 3.17 -24.35
CA GLY A 567 7.12 2.24 -23.45
C GLY A 567 6.20 1.64 -22.37
N ARG A 568 4.88 1.61 -22.61
CA ARG A 568 3.88 1.14 -21.64
C ARG A 568 3.58 -0.35 -21.85
N PRO A 569 3.33 -1.14 -20.79
CA PRO A 569 3.16 -0.75 -19.39
C PRO A 569 4.38 -1.01 -18.47
N THR A 570 5.59 -0.56 -18.85
CA THR A 570 6.86 -0.88 -18.14
C THR A 570 6.81 -0.57 -16.63
N ARG A 571 6.33 0.61 -16.22
CA ARG A 571 6.31 0.98 -14.80
C ARG A 571 5.40 0.09 -13.98
N THR A 572 4.23 -0.24 -14.54
CA THR A 572 3.28 -1.18 -13.89
C THR A 572 3.87 -2.58 -13.76
N LEU A 573 4.64 -3.04 -14.76
CA LEU A 573 5.33 -4.33 -14.66
C LEU A 573 6.38 -4.33 -13.55
N ILE A 574 7.18 -3.27 -13.43
CA ILE A 574 8.18 -3.11 -12.35
C ILE A 574 7.49 -3.09 -10.98
N GLU A 575 6.44 -2.29 -10.85
CA GLU A 575 5.67 -2.16 -9.61
C GLU A 575 5.00 -3.48 -9.21
N PHE A 576 4.43 -4.22 -10.17
CA PHE A 576 3.83 -5.53 -9.93
C PHE A 576 4.85 -6.55 -9.37
N ILE A 577 6.09 -6.52 -9.86
CA ILE A 577 7.17 -7.38 -9.34
C ILE A 577 7.65 -6.87 -7.97
N ALA A 578 7.80 -5.56 -7.78
CA ALA A 578 8.16 -4.97 -6.49
C ALA A 578 7.12 -5.28 -5.40
N GLN A 579 5.83 -5.25 -5.74
CA GLN A 579 4.75 -5.68 -4.84
C GLN A 579 4.84 -7.16 -4.49
N SER A 580 5.43 -7.99 -5.35
CA SER A 580 5.59 -9.43 -5.09
C SER A 580 6.70 -9.74 -4.08
N VAL A 581 7.66 -8.83 -3.91
CA VAL A 581 8.61 -8.80 -2.78
C VAL A 581 7.91 -8.30 -1.53
N ASN A 582 7.26 -7.14 -1.67
CA ASN A 582 6.61 -6.49 -0.55
C ASN A 582 5.48 -7.36 -0.01
N TYR A 583 4.85 -8.27 -0.76
CA TYR A 583 3.83 -9.20 -0.25
C TYR A 583 4.29 -10.15 0.86
N LEU A 584 5.60 -10.32 1.11
CA LEU A 584 6.09 -11.00 2.33
C LEU A 584 6.03 -10.08 3.58
N ILE A 585 5.88 -8.76 3.39
CA ILE A 585 5.80 -7.70 4.40
C ILE A 585 4.43 -6.95 4.39
N THR A 586 3.73 -6.85 3.26
CA THR A 586 2.48 -6.09 3.00
C THR A 586 1.31 -6.93 2.49
N ALA A 587 1.41 -8.28 2.46
CA ALA A 587 0.18 -9.10 2.45
C ALA A 587 -0.72 -8.79 3.67
N HIS A 588 -0.12 -8.26 4.74
CA HIS A 588 -0.80 -7.70 5.90
C HIS A 588 -1.33 -6.26 5.71
N MET A 589 -1.14 -5.59 4.58
CA MET A 589 -1.52 -4.16 4.45
C MET A 589 -2.55 -3.93 3.33
N MET A 590 -2.50 -4.70 2.24
CA MET A 590 -3.44 -4.51 1.11
C MET A 590 -4.85 -5.05 1.33
N PHE A 591 -5.09 -5.88 2.35
CA PHE A 591 -6.46 -6.27 2.73
C PHE A 591 -7.20 -5.13 3.45
N ALA A 592 -6.46 -4.15 4.01
CA ALA A 592 -7.01 -2.98 4.73
C ALA A 592 -7.71 -1.98 3.80
N LEU A 593 -7.14 -1.73 2.63
CA LEU A 593 -7.54 -0.64 1.74
C LEU A 593 -8.78 -0.95 0.90
N ARG A 594 -9.18 -2.23 0.77
CA ARG A 594 -10.34 -2.64 -0.04
C ARG A 594 -11.70 -2.42 0.61
N ILE A 595 -11.77 -2.04 1.89
CA ILE A 595 -13.04 -1.76 2.59
C ILE A 595 -13.31 -0.25 2.74
N ALA A 596 -12.30 0.61 2.58
CA ALA A 596 -12.44 2.05 2.79
C ALA A 596 -13.23 2.80 1.70
N SER A 597 -13.33 2.28 0.46
CA SER A 597 -13.95 3.03 -0.65
C SER A 597 -15.46 2.80 -0.85
N ARG A 598 -16.11 1.96 -0.03
CA ARG A 598 -17.57 1.79 -0.05
C ARG A 598 -18.17 2.01 1.32
N MET A 599 -18.49 3.27 1.66
CA MET A 599 -19.75 3.67 2.31
C MET A 599 -19.73 5.15 2.75
N GLY A 600 -19.96 6.04 1.78
CA GLY A 600 -20.55 7.35 2.04
C GLY A 600 -22.07 7.28 1.84
N GLN A 601 -22.80 6.76 2.84
CA GLN A 601 -24.17 7.10 3.27
C GLN A 601 -24.99 5.89 3.78
N ARG A 602 -25.24 5.96 5.09
CA ARG A 602 -26.32 5.39 5.91
C ARG A 602 -26.45 3.86 6.06
N VAL A 603 -25.98 3.42 7.25
CA VAL A 603 -26.60 2.46 8.18
C VAL A 603 -26.48 0.95 7.86
N ARG A 604 -25.34 0.34 8.24
CA ARG A 604 -25.18 -0.72 9.27
C ARG A 604 -23.81 -1.41 9.10
N SER A 605 -22.89 -1.12 10.01
CA SER A 605 -21.55 -1.71 10.10
C SER A 605 -21.61 -3.23 10.30
N ARG A 606 -21.10 -4.01 9.35
CA ARG A 606 -20.66 -5.38 9.61
C ARG A 606 -19.41 -5.68 8.77
N SER A 607 -18.36 -6.11 9.46
CA SER A 607 -17.09 -6.68 8.96
C SER A 607 -15.89 -5.73 8.87
N ILE A 608 -15.23 -5.49 10.00
CA ILE A 608 -13.77 -5.28 10.07
C ILE A 608 -13.27 -6.10 11.25
N ALA A 609 -12.58 -7.21 10.99
CA ALA A 609 -11.63 -7.78 11.95
C ALA A 609 -10.68 -8.72 11.21
N SER A 610 -9.64 -8.11 10.65
CA SER A 610 -8.38 -8.78 10.27
C SER A 610 -7.27 -7.90 10.83
N LEU A 611 -6.16 -8.48 11.30
CA LEU A 611 -5.02 -7.73 11.85
C LEU A 611 -4.57 -6.62 10.89
N SER A 612 -4.55 -6.95 9.60
CA SER A 612 -4.25 -6.04 8.50
C SER A 612 -5.14 -4.80 8.42
N ALA A 613 -6.37 -4.90 8.90
CA ALA A 613 -7.39 -3.86 8.80
C ALA A 613 -7.47 -2.98 10.05
N LEU A 614 -6.63 -3.23 11.05
CA LEU A 614 -6.47 -2.37 12.22
C LEU A 614 -5.58 -1.17 11.87
N PRO A 615 -5.75 -0.02 12.54
CA PRO A 615 -4.83 1.12 12.42
C PRO A 615 -3.36 0.73 12.58
N ASP A 616 -2.46 1.46 11.91
CA ASP A 616 -1.00 1.19 11.93
C ASP A 616 -0.44 1.12 13.36
N THR A 617 -0.97 1.91 14.29
CA THR A 617 -0.63 1.88 15.72
C THR A 617 -0.87 0.51 16.35
N HIS A 618 -2.01 -0.12 16.05
CA HIS A 618 -2.34 -1.46 16.56
C HIS A 618 -1.49 -2.55 15.91
N GLN A 619 -1.18 -2.43 14.61
CA GLN A 619 -0.28 -3.36 13.92
C GLN A 619 1.16 -3.26 14.45
N MET A 620 1.65 -2.05 14.71
CA MET A 620 2.95 -1.82 15.31
C MET A 620 3.01 -2.36 16.74
N LEU A 621 1.97 -2.13 17.54
CA LEU A 621 1.84 -2.71 18.88
C LEU A 621 1.88 -4.24 18.84
N GLN A 622 1.11 -4.85 17.93
CA GLN A 622 1.09 -6.31 17.75
C GLN A 622 2.50 -6.84 17.45
N LYS A 623 3.20 -6.22 16.50
CA LYS A 623 4.55 -6.62 16.13
C LYS A 623 5.51 -6.50 17.31
N THR A 624 5.50 -5.37 18.02
CA THR A 624 6.34 -5.16 19.21
C THR A 624 6.06 -6.19 20.31
N CYS A 625 4.79 -6.49 20.58
CA CYS A 625 4.41 -7.51 21.56
C CYS A 625 4.82 -8.91 21.11
N ARG A 626 4.71 -9.21 19.81
CA ARG A 626 5.12 -10.49 19.23
C ARG A 626 6.62 -10.70 19.32
N ASP A 627 7.40 -9.69 18.92
CA ASP A 627 8.86 -9.70 19.00
C ASP A 627 9.32 -9.84 20.46
N PHE A 628 8.68 -9.14 21.41
CA PHE A 628 8.94 -9.31 22.83
C PHE A 628 8.60 -10.74 23.31
N ALA A 629 7.42 -11.26 22.94
CA ALA A 629 7.00 -12.59 23.33
C ALA A 629 7.96 -13.67 22.82
N ASP A 630 8.41 -13.61 21.57
CA ASP A 630 9.34 -14.57 20.97
C ASP A 630 10.72 -14.54 21.63
N ASN A 631 11.20 -13.35 22.02
CA ASN A 631 12.54 -13.18 22.59
C ASN A 631 12.60 -13.41 24.11
N GLU A 632 11.57 -13.00 24.85
CA GLU A 632 11.62 -12.93 26.32
C GLU A 632 10.71 -13.96 27.00
N LEU A 633 9.56 -14.29 26.40
CA LEU A 633 8.55 -15.16 27.03
C LEU A 633 8.69 -16.61 26.57
N VAL A 634 8.68 -16.87 25.26
CA VAL A 634 8.72 -18.23 24.67
C VAL A 634 9.89 -19.06 25.21
N PRO A 635 11.14 -18.54 25.28
CA PRO A 635 12.28 -19.32 25.75
C PRO A 635 12.19 -19.71 27.23
N ASN A 636 11.46 -18.93 28.04
CA ASN A 636 11.39 -19.10 29.49
C ASN A 636 10.12 -19.81 29.98
N ALA A 637 9.05 -19.83 29.17
CA ALA A 637 7.73 -20.30 29.60
C ALA A 637 7.72 -21.74 30.14
N ALA A 638 8.56 -22.64 29.61
CA ALA A 638 8.63 -24.03 30.07
C ALA A 638 9.24 -24.15 31.46
N ARG A 639 10.28 -23.35 31.74
CA ARG A 639 10.92 -23.29 33.05
C ARG A 639 9.95 -22.73 34.09
N PHE A 640 9.28 -21.62 33.78
CA PHE A 640 8.32 -20.99 34.70
C PHE A 640 7.16 -21.92 35.05
N ASP A 641 6.64 -22.68 34.08
CA ASP A 641 5.57 -23.64 34.33
C ASP A 641 6.04 -24.83 35.19
N ARG A 642 7.20 -25.43 34.87
CA ARG A 642 7.73 -26.60 35.60
C ARG A 642 8.13 -26.27 37.05
N GLU A 643 8.71 -25.11 37.26
CA GLU A 643 9.24 -24.69 38.56
C GLU A 643 8.27 -23.79 39.35
N HIS A 644 7.08 -23.52 38.79
CA HIS A 644 6.03 -22.68 39.39
C HIS A 644 6.55 -21.28 39.74
N LEU A 645 7.43 -20.73 38.88
CA LEU A 645 8.13 -19.48 39.12
C LEU A 645 7.35 -18.28 38.56
N TYR A 646 7.24 -17.24 39.37
CA TYR A 646 6.73 -15.95 38.93
C TYR A 646 7.75 -15.26 38.00
N PRO A 647 7.35 -14.85 36.78
CA PRO A 647 8.26 -14.27 35.78
C PRO A 647 8.59 -12.80 36.07
N ALA A 648 9.16 -12.50 37.24
CA ALA A 648 9.34 -11.12 37.74
C ALA A 648 10.10 -10.19 36.79
N GLU A 649 11.14 -10.71 36.15
CA GLU A 649 11.95 -9.93 35.19
C GLU A 649 11.12 -9.58 33.96
N GLN A 650 10.38 -10.55 33.40
CA GLN A 650 9.58 -10.35 32.20
C GLN A 650 8.40 -9.40 32.49
N ILE A 651 7.78 -9.49 33.66
CA ILE A 651 6.71 -8.54 34.06
C ILE A 651 7.24 -7.11 34.16
N ARG A 652 8.46 -6.92 34.69
CA ARG A 652 9.10 -5.59 34.72
C ARG A 652 9.35 -5.06 33.32
N LYS A 653 9.94 -5.87 32.43
CA LYS A 653 10.16 -5.48 31.02
C LYS A 653 8.83 -5.17 30.31
N MET A 654 7.77 -5.92 30.59
CA MET A 654 6.43 -5.62 30.06
C MET A 654 5.90 -4.27 30.56
N GLY A 655 6.19 -3.90 31.81
CA GLY A 655 5.86 -2.60 32.36
C GLY A 655 6.66 -1.46 31.74
N GLU A 656 7.95 -1.65 31.48
CA GLU A 656 8.80 -0.70 30.73
C GLU A 656 8.28 -0.45 29.30
N LEU A 657 7.65 -1.46 28.68
CA LEU A 657 6.96 -1.36 27.39
C LEU A 657 5.53 -0.76 27.48
N GLY A 658 5.06 -0.41 28.69
CA GLY A 658 3.72 0.14 28.92
C GLY A 658 2.59 -0.89 28.86
N LEU A 659 2.89 -2.19 28.85
CA LEU A 659 1.88 -3.26 28.70
C LEU A 659 1.10 -3.53 30.00
N MET A 660 1.60 -3.06 31.15
CA MET A 660 0.96 -3.29 32.45
C MET A 660 -0.17 -2.29 32.76
N ALA A 661 -0.33 -1.23 31.96
CA ALA A 661 -1.36 -0.20 32.12
C ALA A 661 -1.76 0.45 30.78
N ILE A 662 -2.23 -0.37 29.83
CA ILE A 662 -2.49 0.05 28.45
C ILE A 662 -3.62 1.09 28.37
N SER A 663 -4.75 0.83 29.02
CA SER A 663 -5.92 1.72 28.96
C SER A 663 -5.95 2.82 30.03
N VAL A 664 -4.93 2.85 30.89
CA VAL A 664 -4.79 3.90 31.90
C VAL A 664 -4.28 5.17 31.21
N LYS A 665 -4.84 6.32 31.58
CA LYS A 665 -4.43 7.60 31.03
C LYS A 665 -2.95 7.91 31.32
N GLU A 666 -2.32 8.63 30.41
CA GLU A 666 -0.93 9.08 30.54
C GLU A 666 -0.66 9.90 31.81
N GLU A 667 -1.65 10.69 32.28
CA GLU A 667 -1.54 11.49 33.51
C GLU A 667 -1.24 10.64 34.77
N TYR A 668 -1.62 9.36 34.76
CA TYR A 668 -1.34 8.40 35.82
C TYR A 668 -0.24 7.41 35.47
N GLY A 669 0.51 7.63 34.39
CA GLY A 669 1.64 6.78 33.97
C GLY A 669 1.27 5.56 33.11
N GLY A 670 0.04 5.51 32.57
CA GLY A 670 -0.35 4.52 31.56
C GLY A 670 -0.06 4.97 30.12
N THR A 671 -0.43 4.16 29.12
CA THR A 671 -0.20 4.50 27.70
C THR A 671 -1.38 5.18 27.01
N GLY A 672 -2.54 5.25 27.65
CA GLY A 672 -3.74 5.89 27.11
C GLY A 672 -4.34 5.20 25.88
N LEU A 673 -3.90 3.99 25.55
CA LEU A 673 -4.37 3.22 24.39
C LEU A 673 -5.74 2.56 24.65
N ASP A 674 -6.41 2.18 23.58
CA ASP A 674 -7.77 1.64 23.64
C ASP A 674 -7.84 0.15 24.05
N TYR A 675 -9.04 -0.38 24.29
CA TYR A 675 -9.21 -1.80 24.65
C TYR A 675 -8.93 -2.75 23.49
N VAL A 676 -9.00 -2.29 22.24
CA VAL A 676 -8.54 -3.05 21.08
C VAL A 676 -7.02 -3.26 21.17
N ALA A 677 -6.24 -2.23 21.48
CA ALA A 677 -4.81 -2.33 21.74
C ALA A 677 -4.50 -3.29 22.90
N TYR A 678 -5.25 -3.18 24.00
CA TYR A 678 -5.14 -4.11 25.13
C TYR A 678 -5.39 -5.56 24.71
N ALA A 679 -6.44 -5.82 23.92
CA ALA A 679 -6.79 -7.15 23.46
C ALA A 679 -5.71 -7.76 22.56
N ILE A 680 -5.08 -6.95 21.70
CA ILE A 680 -4.01 -7.37 20.78
C ILE A 680 -2.72 -7.68 21.54
N ALA A 681 -2.30 -6.78 22.44
CA ALA A 681 -1.11 -6.99 23.25
C ALA A 681 -1.27 -8.24 24.13
N MET A 682 -2.44 -8.40 24.75
CA MET A 682 -2.76 -9.57 25.59
C MET A 682 -2.67 -10.88 24.81
N GLU A 683 -3.14 -10.91 23.57
CA GLU A 683 -3.09 -12.08 22.71
C GLU A 683 -1.63 -12.51 22.43
N GLU A 684 -0.77 -11.59 22.01
CA GLU A 684 0.64 -11.91 21.70
C GLU A 684 1.45 -12.29 22.93
N ILE A 685 1.24 -11.61 24.07
CA ILE A 685 1.89 -11.96 25.33
C ILE A 685 1.46 -13.37 25.78
N SER A 686 0.17 -13.69 25.65
CA SER A 686 -0.36 -14.99 26.04
C SER A 686 0.04 -16.12 25.09
N ARG A 687 0.30 -15.80 23.81
CA ARG A 687 0.93 -16.72 22.84
C ARG A 687 2.32 -17.13 23.30
N GLY A 688 3.10 -16.18 23.84
CA GLY A 688 4.41 -16.46 24.42
C GLY A 688 4.35 -17.21 25.76
N CYS A 689 3.58 -16.68 26.72
CA CYS A 689 3.40 -17.27 28.04
C CYS A 689 2.04 -16.91 28.65
N ALA A 690 1.15 -17.89 28.78
CA ALA A 690 -0.18 -17.71 29.37
C ALA A 690 -0.14 -17.22 30.83
N SER A 691 0.91 -17.55 31.58
CA SER A 691 1.11 -17.04 32.96
C SER A 691 1.40 -15.54 32.97
N ALA A 692 2.25 -15.05 32.07
CA ALA A 692 2.50 -13.60 31.93
C ALA A 692 1.23 -12.87 31.47
N GLY A 693 0.48 -13.49 30.54
CA GLY A 693 -0.81 -12.98 30.08
C GLY A 693 -1.82 -12.77 31.21
N VAL A 694 -2.04 -13.77 32.08
CA VAL A 694 -3.00 -13.59 33.19
C VAL A 694 -2.53 -12.52 34.20
N ILE A 695 -1.23 -12.42 34.47
CA ILE A 695 -0.68 -11.39 35.36
C ILE A 695 -0.97 -9.99 34.81
N MET A 696 -0.70 -9.79 33.52
CA MET A 696 -1.02 -8.56 32.78
C MET A 696 -2.53 -8.28 32.77
N SER A 697 -3.37 -9.31 32.61
CA SER A 697 -4.82 -9.17 32.52
C SER A 697 -5.42 -8.69 33.83
N VAL A 698 -5.02 -9.32 34.94
CA VAL A 698 -5.48 -8.97 36.28
C VAL A 698 -5.05 -7.55 36.63
N ASN A 699 -3.82 -7.13 36.29
CA ASN A 699 -3.35 -5.78 36.57
C ASN A 699 -4.15 -4.74 35.78
N ASN A 700 -4.23 -4.88 34.44
CA ASN A 700 -4.90 -3.91 33.57
C ASN A 700 -6.40 -3.80 33.84
N SER A 701 -7.11 -4.94 33.88
CA SER A 701 -8.57 -4.94 33.84
C SER A 701 -9.20 -5.07 35.22
N LEU A 702 -8.70 -5.96 36.07
CA LEU A 702 -9.34 -6.26 37.36
C LEU A 702 -8.87 -5.32 38.48
N TYR A 703 -7.61 -4.90 38.48
CA TYR A 703 -7.10 -3.97 39.49
C TYR A 703 -7.20 -2.51 39.04
N LEU A 704 -6.52 -2.14 37.93
CA LEU A 704 -6.50 -0.76 37.44
C LEU A 704 -7.86 -0.30 36.87
N GLY A 705 -8.64 -1.21 36.28
CA GLY A 705 -9.96 -0.90 35.70
C GLY A 705 -10.95 -0.26 36.68
N PRO A 706 -11.29 -0.89 37.83
CA PRO A 706 -12.21 -0.29 38.79
C PRO A 706 -11.63 0.97 39.46
N LEU A 707 -10.31 1.04 39.69
CA LEU A 707 -9.67 2.22 40.27
C LEU A 707 -9.76 3.44 39.34
N THR A 708 -9.50 3.26 38.06
CA THR A 708 -9.58 4.35 37.07
C THR A 708 -11.02 4.79 36.78
N HIS A 709 -12.00 3.89 36.92
CA HIS A 709 -13.39 4.21 36.62
C HIS A 709 -14.19 4.75 37.81
N PHE A 710 -13.93 4.25 39.03
CA PHE A 710 -14.70 4.60 40.23
C PHE A 710 -13.87 5.31 41.31
N GLY A 711 -12.55 5.37 41.15
CA GLY A 711 -11.67 6.03 42.11
C GLY A 711 -11.74 7.54 42.00
N ASN A 712 -11.66 8.23 43.13
CA ASN A 712 -11.44 9.67 43.14
C ASN A 712 -9.98 10.01 42.77
N GLU A 713 -9.68 11.29 42.53
CA GLU A 713 -8.35 11.74 42.10
C GLU A 713 -7.21 11.32 43.04
N GLN A 714 -7.43 11.42 44.36
CA GLN A 714 -6.42 11.00 45.36
C GLN A 714 -6.18 9.48 45.33
N GLN A 715 -7.24 8.69 45.16
CA GLN A 715 -7.15 7.24 45.02
C GLN A 715 -6.43 6.86 43.73
N GLN A 716 -6.71 7.53 42.61
CA GLN A 716 -6.03 7.26 41.33
C GLN A 716 -4.54 7.60 41.44
N GLN A 717 -4.19 8.77 41.95
CA GLN A 717 -2.79 9.17 42.12
C GLN A 717 -1.99 8.18 42.99
N LYS A 718 -2.60 7.65 44.05
CA LYS A 718 -1.93 6.75 44.99
C LYS A 718 -1.91 5.29 44.53
N TYR A 719 -3.02 4.78 43.99
CA TYR A 719 -3.22 3.34 43.76
C TYR A 719 -3.21 2.93 42.28
N VAL A 720 -3.16 3.87 41.34
CA VAL A 720 -2.98 3.59 39.90
C VAL A 720 -1.51 3.78 39.51
N THR A 721 -0.91 4.93 39.82
CA THR A 721 0.42 5.32 39.31
C THR A 721 1.55 4.35 39.67
N GLU A 722 1.55 3.79 40.89
CA GLU A 722 2.59 2.83 41.30
C GLU A 722 2.47 1.43 40.66
N TYR A 723 1.41 1.20 39.88
CA TYR A 723 1.05 -0.11 39.32
C TYR A 723 1.09 -0.11 37.79
N THR A 724 1.63 0.95 37.16
CA THR A 724 1.67 1.08 35.69
C THR A 724 2.97 0.57 35.05
N ASP A 725 4.09 0.61 35.79
CA ASP A 725 5.44 0.30 35.29
C ASP A 725 5.88 -1.15 35.51
N GLY A 726 5.00 -2.00 36.05
CA GLY A 726 5.27 -3.42 36.32
C GLY A 726 6.17 -3.69 37.54
N SER A 727 6.58 -2.67 38.30
CA SER A 727 7.29 -2.84 39.58
C SER A 727 6.39 -3.42 40.67
N ARG A 728 5.10 -3.07 40.64
CA ARG A 728 4.04 -3.63 41.47
C ARG A 728 2.90 -4.11 40.58
N VAL A 729 2.21 -5.15 41.04
CA VAL A 729 0.95 -5.61 40.45
C VAL A 729 -0.14 -5.58 41.50
N GLY A 730 -1.40 -5.51 41.07
CA GLY A 730 -2.54 -5.63 41.97
C GLY A 730 -3.32 -6.93 41.77
N CYS A 731 -4.29 -7.15 42.66
CA CYS A 731 -5.22 -8.27 42.56
C CYS A 731 -6.67 -7.85 42.87
N PHE A 732 -7.61 -8.73 42.51
CA PHE A 732 -9.05 -8.50 42.61
C PHE A 732 -9.72 -9.63 43.39
N ALA A 733 -10.34 -9.29 44.50
CA ALA A 733 -10.75 -10.24 45.53
C ALA A 733 -12.27 -10.28 45.70
N LEU A 734 -12.92 -11.07 44.84
CA LEU A 734 -14.37 -11.22 44.81
C LEU A 734 -14.83 -12.55 45.40
N SER A 735 -14.33 -13.67 44.86
CA SER A 735 -14.78 -15.03 45.20
C SER A 735 -14.45 -15.43 46.63
N GLU A 736 -15.34 -16.22 47.23
CA GLU A 736 -15.25 -16.71 48.60
C GLU A 736 -15.46 -18.22 48.67
N PRO A 737 -14.91 -18.88 49.71
CA PRO A 737 -15.19 -20.29 49.97
C PRO A 737 -16.70 -20.56 50.01
N GLY A 738 -17.16 -21.51 49.20
CA GLY A 738 -18.57 -21.92 49.16
C GLY A 738 -19.48 -21.15 48.18
N ASN A 739 -19.06 -20.00 47.65
CA ASN A 739 -19.94 -19.16 46.80
C ASN A 739 -19.85 -19.46 45.29
N GLY A 740 -18.68 -19.89 44.80
CA GLY A 740 -18.48 -20.15 43.37
C GLY A 740 -18.81 -18.93 42.49
N SER A 741 -19.72 -19.11 41.54
CA SER A 741 -20.20 -18.04 40.63
C SER A 741 -21.26 -17.12 41.24
N ASP A 742 -21.79 -17.42 42.43
CA ASP A 742 -22.75 -16.55 43.13
C ASP A 742 -22.04 -15.45 43.91
N ALA A 743 -21.52 -14.45 43.19
CA ALA A 743 -20.84 -13.30 43.78
C ALA A 743 -21.75 -12.42 44.66
N GLY A 744 -23.08 -12.59 44.58
CA GLY A 744 -24.04 -11.83 45.37
C GLY A 744 -24.21 -12.33 46.81
N ALA A 745 -23.77 -13.55 47.10
CA ALA A 745 -23.84 -14.18 48.42
C ALA A 745 -22.59 -13.94 49.30
N ALA A 746 -21.93 -12.78 49.15
CA ALA A 746 -20.71 -12.45 49.89
C ALA A 746 -20.91 -12.52 51.42
N SER A 747 -20.04 -13.26 52.09
CA SER A 747 -20.02 -13.49 53.54
C SER A 747 -18.98 -12.61 54.26
N THR A 748 -17.93 -12.17 53.56
CA THR A 748 -16.91 -11.22 54.08
C THR A 748 -17.57 -9.92 54.45
N THR A 749 -17.44 -9.47 55.70
CA THR A 749 -18.09 -8.27 56.23
C THR A 749 -17.16 -7.08 56.32
N ALA A 750 -17.71 -5.87 56.15
CA ALA A 750 -17.05 -4.60 56.46
C ALA A 750 -17.93 -3.77 57.38
N THR A 751 -17.47 -3.46 58.59
CA THR A 751 -18.24 -2.67 59.57
C THR A 751 -17.57 -1.32 59.82
N LEU A 752 -18.32 -0.22 59.67
CA LEU A 752 -17.81 1.13 59.92
C LEU A 752 -17.60 1.35 61.43
N LYS A 753 -16.37 1.69 61.83
CA LYS A 753 -16.01 2.08 63.20
C LYS A 753 -15.31 3.44 63.16
N GLY A 754 -16.07 4.52 63.37
CA GLY A 754 -15.53 5.88 63.33
C GLY A 754 -15.07 6.29 61.93
N ASP A 755 -13.76 6.42 61.75
CA ASP A 755 -13.08 6.88 60.52
C ASP A 755 -12.51 5.75 59.65
N HIS A 756 -12.74 4.49 60.01
CA HIS A 756 -12.28 3.32 59.26
C HIS A 756 -13.33 2.20 59.21
N TRP A 757 -13.16 1.30 58.25
CA TRP A 757 -13.92 0.07 58.10
C TRP A 757 -13.11 -1.10 58.67
N VAL A 758 -13.76 -2.01 59.37
CA VAL A 758 -13.12 -3.26 59.82
C VAL A 758 -13.59 -4.41 58.94
N LEU A 759 -12.66 -4.98 58.17
CA LEU A 759 -12.92 -6.10 57.25
C LEU A 759 -12.60 -7.44 57.92
N ASN A 760 -13.52 -8.39 57.78
CA ASN A 760 -13.39 -9.76 58.30
C ASN A 760 -13.92 -10.78 57.29
N GLY A 761 -13.11 -11.79 56.96
CA GLY A 761 -13.51 -12.90 56.09
C GLY A 761 -12.37 -13.50 55.28
N THR A 762 -12.71 -14.33 54.30
CA THR A 762 -11.73 -15.01 53.45
C THR A 762 -12.16 -14.98 51.99
N LYS A 763 -11.27 -14.48 51.14
CA LYS A 763 -11.39 -14.55 49.68
C LYS A 763 -10.55 -15.71 49.16
N CYS A 764 -10.98 -16.35 48.08
CA CYS A 764 -10.28 -17.49 47.50
C CYS A 764 -10.16 -17.37 45.97
N TRP A 765 -9.24 -18.13 45.39
CA TRP A 765 -8.93 -18.11 43.96
C TRP A 765 -8.35 -16.78 43.46
N ILE A 766 -7.58 -16.08 44.31
CA ILE A 766 -7.10 -14.73 43.98
C ILE A 766 -5.76 -14.80 43.26
N THR A 767 -5.81 -14.49 41.96
CA THR A 767 -4.61 -14.39 41.10
C THR A 767 -3.75 -13.18 41.50
N ASN A 768 -2.44 -13.31 41.35
CA ASN A 768 -1.41 -12.34 41.78
C ASN A 768 -1.30 -12.14 43.30
N GLY A 769 -2.03 -12.90 44.13
CA GLY A 769 -2.15 -12.60 45.56
C GLY A 769 -0.81 -12.52 46.33
N TYR A 770 0.20 -13.30 45.93
CA TYR A 770 1.53 -13.21 46.58
C TYR A 770 2.32 -11.99 46.15
N GLU A 771 2.23 -11.61 44.88
CA GLU A 771 3.01 -10.53 44.29
C GLU A 771 2.28 -9.18 44.39
N ALA A 772 0.98 -9.19 44.70
CA ALA A 772 0.16 -7.99 44.71
C ALA A 772 0.56 -7.03 45.83
N GLY A 773 0.74 -5.74 45.50
CA GLY A 773 0.97 -4.68 46.48
C GLY A 773 -0.30 -4.22 47.20
N ALA A 774 -1.44 -4.36 46.54
CA ALA A 774 -2.77 -4.06 47.09
C ALA A 774 -3.85 -4.86 46.35
N ALA A 775 -5.03 -4.94 46.96
CA ALA A 775 -6.18 -5.67 46.46
C ALA A 775 -7.42 -4.78 46.38
N VAL A 776 -8.25 -4.97 45.35
CA VAL A 776 -9.64 -4.49 45.36
C VAL A 776 -10.51 -5.58 45.96
N VAL A 777 -11.04 -5.36 47.17
CA VAL A 777 -11.76 -6.35 47.97
C VAL A 777 -13.24 -6.00 48.06
N PHE A 778 -14.11 -6.98 47.81
CA PHE A 778 -15.56 -6.80 47.93
C PHE A 778 -16.07 -7.39 49.25
N ALA A 779 -16.75 -6.60 50.06
CA ALA A 779 -17.28 -7.04 51.34
C ALA A 779 -18.70 -6.48 51.58
N THR A 780 -19.54 -7.23 52.29
CA THR A 780 -20.88 -6.78 52.65
C THR A 780 -20.81 -5.81 53.83
N THR A 781 -21.31 -4.60 53.61
CA THR A 781 -21.51 -3.58 54.64
C THR A 781 -22.88 -3.71 55.30
N ASP A 782 -23.83 -4.37 54.63
CA ASP A 782 -25.14 -4.74 55.18
C ASP A 782 -25.64 -6.06 54.55
N LYS A 783 -25.63 -7.14 55.33
CA LYS A 783 -26.06 -8.48 54.87
C LYS A 783 -27.54 -8.52 54.49
N SER A 784 -28.39 -7.68 55.09
CA SER A 784 -29.83 -7.70 54.85
C SER A 784 -30.19 -7.26 53.43
N LEU A 785 -29.33 -6.46 52.80
CA LEU A 785 -29.54 -5.90 51.46
C LEU A 785 -29.01 -6.80 50.32
N LYS A 786 -28.48 -7.99 50.64
CA LYS A 786 -27.89 -8.93 49.67
C LYS A 786 -26.87 -8.23 48.75
N HIS A 787 -26.97 -8.40 47.43
CA HIS A 787 -26.08 -7.77 46.46
C HIS A 787 -26.03 -6.24 46.54
N LYS A 788 -27.08 -5.57 47.04
CA LYS A 788 -27.10 -4.11 47.23
C LYS A 788 -26.32 -3.64 48.47
N GLY A 789 -25.97 -4.57 49.36
CA GLY A 789 -25.18 -4.28 50.56
C GLY A 789 -23.69 -4.54 50.40
N ILE A 790 -23.20 -4.85 49.19
CA ILE A 790 -21.78 -5.13 48.94
C ILE A 790 -21.07 -3.82 48.55
N SER A 791 -19.94 -3.55 49.17
CA SER A 791 -19.07 -2.39 48.91
C SER A 791 -17.68 -2.85 48.43
N ALA A 792 -16.95 -1.98 47.75
CA ALA A 792 -15.59 -2.25 47.25
C ALA A 792 -14.56 -1.44 48.05
N PHE A 793 -13.44 -2.06 48.40
CA PHE A 793 -12.41 -1.48 49.24
C PHE A 793 -11.03 -1.65 48.60
N ILE A 794 -10.19 -0.62 48.68
CA ILE A 794 -8.78 -0.68 48.32
C ILE A 794 -8.01 -1.11 49.57
N VAL A 795 -7.40 -2.30 49.55
CA VAL A 795 -6.72 -2.88 50.70
C VAL A 795 -5.24 -3.09 50.39
N PRO A 796 -4.33 -2.24 50.92
CA PRO A 796 -2.89 -2.46 50.83
C PRO A 796 -2.49 -3.78 51.48
N LYS A 797 -1.51 -4.49 50.91
CA LYS A 797 -1.05 -5.77 51.45
C LYS A 797 -0.50 -5.69 52.87
N GLU A 798 0.12 -4.56 53.22
CA GLU A 798 0.71 -4.32 54.56
C GLU A 798 -0.32 -3.93 55.63
N THR A 799 -1.63 -4.02 55.33
CA THR A 799 -2.67 -3.73 56.32
C THR A 799 -2.61 -4.75 57.46
N PRO A 800 -2.51 -4.33 58.74
CA PRO A 800 -2.56 -5.25 59.87
C PRO A 800 -3.82 -6.13 59.82
N GLY A 801 -3.66 -7.43 60.06
CA GLY A 801 -4.75 -8.41 59.97
C GLY A 801 -4.94 -9.04 58.58
N PHE A 802 -4.28 -8.52 57.54
CA PHE A 802 -4.27 -9.14 56.21
C PHE A 802 -3.16 -10.20 56.15
N SER A 803 -3.55 -11.47 55.91
CA SER A 803 -2.61 -12.56 55.62
C SER A 803 -2.97 -13.32 54.34
N LEU A 804 -2.00 -14.09 53.81
CA LEU A 804 -2.13 -14.90 52.62
C LEU A 804 -2.23 -16.39 52.98
N GLY A 805 -3.11 -17.11 52.29
CA GLY A 805 -3.14 -18.57 52.30
C GLY A 805 -1.99 -19.19 51.49
N LYS A 806 -1.93 -20.52 51.47
CA LYS A 806 -0.98 -21.27 50.63
C LYS A 806 -1.23 -20.96 49.13
N LYS A 807 -0.17 -20.96 48.31
CA LYS A 807 -0.32 -20.97 46.84
C LYS A 807 -1.02 -22.26 46.39
N GLU A 808 -2.01 -22.12 45.51
CA GLU A 808 -2.71 -23.24 44.89
C GLU A 808 -1.76 -24.01 43.95
N ASP A 809 -1.82 -25.34 44.02
CA ASP A 809 -1.11 -26.22 43.08
C ASP A 809 -2.01 -26.48 41.85
N LYS A 810 -1.77 -25.70 40.80
CA LYS A 810 -2.67 -25.60 39.63
C LYS A 810 -2.27 -26.55 38.51
N LEU A 811 -3.26 -26.89 37.68
CA LEU A 811 -3.04 -27.64 36.44
C LEU A 811 -2.17 -26.86 35.43
N GLY A 812 -2.55 -25.62 35.11
CA GLY A 812 -1.86 -24.75 34.16
C GLY A 812 -1.66 -23.34 34.73
N ILE A 813 -1.09 -22.44 33.92
CA ILE A 813 -0.71 -21.06 34.27
C ILE A 813 0.08 -20.98 35.59
N ARG A 814 0.98 -21.94 35.79
CA ARG A 814 1.70 -22.18 37.05
C ARG A 814 2.68 -21.07 37.42
N GLY A 815 3.07 -20.23 36.46
CA GLY A 815 3.90 -19.05 36.71
C GLY A 815 3.14 -17.87 37.32
N SER A 816 1.84 -18.00 37.57
CA SER A 816 1.04 -16.99 38.29
C SER A 816 0.63 -17.51 39.66
N SER A 817 0.72 -16.70 40.71
CA SER A 817 0.20 -17.11 42.02
C SER A 817 -1.33 -17.07 42.03
N THR A 818 -1.93 -18.04 42.72
CA THR A 818 -3.34 -18.03 43.08
C THR A 818 -3.41 -18.48 44.54
N CYS A 819 -4.12 -17.76 45.39
CA CYS A 819 -4.21 -18.07 46.82
C CYS A 819 -5.47 -17.48 47.46
N SER A 820 -5.67 -17.79 48.74
CA SER A 820 -6.67 -17.12 49.57
C SER A 820 -6.12 -15.85 50.18
N LEU A 821 -6.97 -14.82 50.30
CA LEU A 821 -6.68 -13.61 51.08
C LEU A 821 -7.55 -13.65 52.35
N ILE A 822 -6.92 -13.55 53.51
CA ILE A 822 -7.56 -13.69 54.82
C ILE A 822 -7.52 -12.32 55.50
N PHE A 823 -8.67 -11.88 56.00
CA PHE A 823 -8.83 -10.60 56.68
C PHE A 823 -9.34 -10.86 58.09
N GLU A 824 -8.55 -10.46 59.09
CA GLU A 824 -8.85 -10.57 60.51
C GLU A 824 -8.73 -9.19 61.15
N ASP A 825 -9.87 -8.55 61.40
CA ASP A 825 -9.97 -7.20 61.94
C ASP A 825 -9.14 -6.14 61.20
N CYS A 826 -9.07 -6.26 59.86
CA CYS A 826 -8.33 -5.31 59.03
C CYS A 826 -8.97 -3.92 59.06
N ALA A 827 -8.28 -2.94 59.64
CA ALA A 827 -8.71 -1.55 59.66
C ALA A 827 -8.36 -0.84 58.35
N ILE A 828 -9.38 -0.55 57.53
CA ILE A 828 -9.27 0.11 56.24
C ILE A 828 -9.76 1.57 56.37
N PRO A 829 -8.93 2.58 56.09
CA PRO A 829 -9.35 3.98 56.16
C PRO A 829 -10.62 4.24 55.35
N LYS A 830 -11.48 5.16 55.81
CA LYS A 830 -12.74 5.46 55.12
C LYS A 830 -12.53 5.96 53.69
N GLU A 831 -11.42 6.66 53.42
CA GLU A 831 -11.04 7.12 52.09
C GLU A 831 -10.63 5.99 51.14
N ASN A 832 -10.40 4.76 51.62
CA ASN A 832 -10.11 3.60 50.79
C ASN A 832 -11.38 2.87 50.31
N LEU A 833 -12.57 3.37 50.64
CA LEU A 833 -13.82 2.94 50.02
C LEU A 833 -13.84 3.36 48.54
N LEU A 834 -14.01 2.41 47.63
CA LEU A 834 -14.06 2.67 46.20
C LEU A 834 -15.50 2.84 45.74
N GLY A 835 -15.84 4.07 45.31
CA GLY A 835 -17.21 4.47 45.02
C GLY A 835 -18.07 4.64 46.29
N GLU A 836 -19.39 4.55 46.14
CA GLU A 836 -20.34 4.72 47.24
C GLU A 836 -20.61 3.42 48.00
N PRO A 837 -20.98 3.49 49.30
CA PRO A 837 -21.44 2.31 50.04
C PRO A 837 -22.57 1.57 49.29
N GLY A 838 -22.46 0.24 49.16
CA GLY A 838 -23.42 -0.61 48.45
C GLY A 838 -23.24 -0.70 46.92
N PHE A 839 -22.29 0.04 46.33
CA PHE A 839 -22.02 -0.02 44.88
C PHE A 839 -21.06 -1.15 44.47
N GLY A 840 -20.48 -1.87 45.44
CA GLY A 840 -19.45 -2.88 45.20
C GLY A 840 -19.87 -3.98 44.23
N PHE A 841 -21.10 -4.51 44.33
CA PHE A 841 -21.55 -5.53 43.37
C PHE A 841 -21.64 -4.99 41.94
N LYS A 842 -22.10 -3.74 41.77
CA LYS A 842 -22.15 -3.08 40.46
C LYS A 842 -20.74 -2.86 39.91
N ILE A 843 -19.81 -2.39 40.75
CA ILE A 843 -18.39 -2.23 40.40
C ILE A 843 -17.81 -3.56 39.96
N ALA A 844 -18.05 -4.64 40.70
CA ALA A 844 -17.58 -5.98 40.36
C ALA A 844 -18.11 -6.44 39.00
N MET A 845 -19.42 -6.32 38.75
CA MET A 845 -20.02 -6.76 37.48
C MET A 845 -19.51 -5.94 36.28
N GLN A 846 -19.40 -4.62 36.42
CA GLN A 846 -18.86 -3.76 35.35
C GLN A 846 -17.37 -4.03 35.08
N THR A 847 -16.61 -4.35 36.13
CA THR A 847 -15.20 -4.74 36.00
C THR A 847 -15.07 -6.09 35.29
N LEU A 848 -15.88 -7.09 35.65
CA LEU A 848 -15.86 -8.40 35.01
C LEU A 848 -16.29 -8.36 33.54
N ASP A 849 -17.23 -7.50 33.16
CA ASP A 849 -17.59 -7.31 31.75
C ASP A 849 -16.38 -6.88 30.91
N ALA A 850 -15.53 -6.00 31.47
CA ALA A 850 -14.28 -5.59 30.85
C ALA A 850 -13.20 -6.67 30.91
N GLY A 851 -13.04 -7.35 32.05
CA GLY A 851 -12.05 -8.41 32.27
C GLY A 851 -12.22 -9.58 31.30
N ARG A 852 -13.47 -9.93 30.96
CA ARG A 852 -13.79 -10.97 29.96
C ARG A 852 -13.15 -10.73 28.60
N ILE A 853 -12.92 -9.48 28.20
CA ILE A 853 -12.18 -9.15 26.96
C ILE A 853 -10.71 -9.58 27.10
N GLY A 854 -10.09 -9.31 28.26
CA GLY A 854 -8.72 -9.73 28.55
C GLY A 854 -8.57 -11.25 28.59
N ILE A 855 -9.50 -11.95 29.25
CA ILE A 855 -9.50 -13.42 29.29
C ILE A 855 -9.76 -14.03 27.91
N ALA A 856 -10.66 -13.44 27.12
CA ALA A 856 -10.87 -13.86 25.74
C ALA A 856 -9.57 -13.73 24.94
N SER A 857 -8.89 -12.59 25.02
CA SER A 857 -7.59 -12.38 24.36
C SER A 857 -6.50 -13.33 24.83
N GLN A 858 -6.43 -13.65 26.13
CA GLN A 858 -5.50 -14.65 26.63
C GLN A 858 -5.77 -16.03 26.02
N ALA A 859 -7.04 -16.42 25.92
CA ALA A 859 -7.44 -17.66 25.29
C ALA A 859 -7.07 -17.69 23.79
N LEU A 860 -7.23 -16.57 23.07
CA LEU A 860 -6.76 -16.44 21.69
C LEU A 860 -5.25 -16.67 21.57
N GLY A 861 -4.45 -16.12 22.48
CA GLY A 861 -3.00 -16.33 22.49
C GLY A 861 -2.62 -17.81 22.67
N ILE A 862 -3.27 -18.50 23.61
CA ILE A 862 -3.07 -19.94 23.84
C ILE A 862 -3.48 -20.76 22.60
N ALA A 863 -4.61 -20.40 21.97
CA ALA A 863 -5.08 -21.04 20.76
C ALA A 863 -4.11 -20.85 19.58
N GLN A 864 -3.58 -19.64 19.41
CA GLN A 864 -2.58 -19.30 18.38
C GLN A 864 -1.29 -20.09 18.60
N ALA A 865 -0.76 -20.14 19.83
CA ALA A 865 0.43 -20.93 20.15
C ALA A 865 0.22 -22.43 19.87
N SER A 866 -0.97 -22.96 20.18
CA SER A 866 -1.34 -24.34 19.91
C SER A 866 -1.38 -24.66 18.42
N LEU A 867 -1.91 -23.75 17.60
CA LEU A 867 -1.95 -23.86 16.15
C LEU A 867 -0.55 -23.79 15.53
N GLU A 868 0.27 -22.82 15.95
CA GLU A 868 1.65 -22.67 15.51
C GLU A 868 2.48 -23.94 15.81
N CYS A 869 2.35 -24.47 17.03
CA CYS A 869 2.99 -25.73 17.43
C CYS A 869 2.54 -26.92 16.56
N ALA A 870 1.24 -27.06 16.30
CA ALA A 870 0.69 -28.13 15.48
C ALA A 870 1.19 -28.05 14.03
N VAL A 871 1.19 -26.86 13.43
CA VAL A 871 1.60 -26.62 12.04
C VAL A 871 3.10 -26.82 11.88
N ASP A 872 3.92 -26.32 12.80
CA ASP A 872 5.38 -26.51 12.77
C ASP A 872 5.75 -28.00 12.81
N TYR A 873 5.19 -28.74 13.78
CA TYR A 873 5.43 -30.18 13.88
C TYR A 873 4.90 -30.94 12.66
N ALA A 874 3.71 -30.60 12.16
CA ALA A 874 3.12 -31.27 11.02
C ALA A 874 3.95 -31.13 9.73
N ASN A 875 4.66 -30.02 9.57
CA ASN A 875 5.56 -29.81 8.43
C ASN A 875 6.89 -30.57 8.58
N LYS A 876 7.39 -30.74 9.81
CA LYS A 876 8.68 -31.41 10.08
C LYS A 876 8.56 -32.94 10.14
N ARG A 877 7.44 -33.48 10.63
CA ARG A 877 7.24 -34.92 10.81
C ARG A 877 6.91 -35.62 9.48
N ILE A 878 7.74 -36.58 9.07
CA ILE A 878 7.54 -37.42 7.88
C ILE A 878 6.87 -38.76 8.23
N ALA A 879 5.68 -39.03 7.69
CA ALA A 879 5.05 -40.35 7.76
C ALA A 879 4.41 -40.69 6.40
N PHE A 880 4.33 -41.98 6.06
CA PHE A 880 3.84 -42.42 4.75
C PHE A 880 4.57 -41.73 3.57
N GLY A 881 5.89 -41.54 3.71
CA GLY A 881 6.76 -40.97 2.68
C GLY A 881 6.63 -39.44 2.46
N LYS A 882 5.85 -38.71 3.27
CA LYS A 882 5.66 -37.25 3.12
C LYS A 882 5.45 -36.54 4.47
N PRO A 883 5.59 -35.21 4.54
CA PRO A 883 5.17 -34.46 5.73
C PRO A 883 3.72 -34.74 6.09
N ILE A 884 3.42 -34.92 7.37
CA ILE A 884 2.04 -35.21 7.81
C ILE A 884 1.08 -34.06 7.52
N ALA A 885 1.58 -32.83 7.34
CA ALA A 885 0.82 -31.68 6.83
C ALA A 885 0.22 -31.91 5.42
N LYS A 886 0.67 -32.93 4.68
CA LYS A 886 0.11 -33.34 3.37
C LYS A 886 -0.96 -34.43 3.49
N LEU A 887 -1.29 -34.88 4.71
CA LEU A 887 -2.39 -35.81 4.95
C LEU A 887 -3.68 -35.03 5.16
N GLN A 888 -4.74 -35.38 4.41
CA GLN A 888 -6.03 -34.67 4.47
C GLN A 888 -6.59 -34.58 5.89
N ALA A 889 -6.49 -35.66 6.68
CA ALA A 889 -6.95 -35.68 8.07
C ALA A 889 -6.26 -34.62 8.96
N ILE A 890 -4.99 -34.30 8.71
CA ILE A 890 -4.26 -33.26 9.44
C ILE A 890 -4.65 -31.87 8.91
N GLN A 891 -4.83 -31.73 7.59
CA GLN A 891 -5.27 -30.48 6.97
C GLN A 891 -6.65 -30.05 7.48
N THR A 892 -7.60 -30.99 7.64
CA THR A 892 -8.92 -30.70 8.23
C THR A 892 -8.80 -30.16 9.65
N LYS A 893 -7.97 -30.78 10.50
CA LYS A 893 -7.73 -30.31 11.87
C LYS A 893 -7.17 -28.89 11.90
N ILE A 894 -6.15 -28.62 11.09
CA ILE A 894 -5.53 -27.29 10.98
C ILE A 894 -6.57 -26.25 10.52
N ALA A 895 -7.41 -26.60 9.54
CA ALA A 895 -8.46 -25.72 9.04
C ALA A 895 -9.51 -25.40 10.13
N ASP A 896 -9.96 -26.40 10.89
CA ASP A 896 -10.93 -26.23 11.96
C ASP A 896 -10.36 -25.38 13.12
N MET A 897 -9.10 -25.63 13.49
CA MET A 897 -8.38 -24.85 14.50
C MET A 897 -8.29 -23.38 14.09
N ALA A 898 -7.79 -23.11 12.86
CA ALA A 898 -7.65 -21.76 12.35
C ALA A 898 -9.00 -21.03 12.27
N THR A 899 -10.04 -21.70 11.78
CA THR A 899 -11.38 -21.09 11.63
C THR A 899 -11.99 -20.71 12.99
N ARG A 900 -11.88 -21.59 13.99
CA ARG A 900 -12.39 -21.31 15.35
C ARG A 900 -11.65 -20.17 16.01
N LEU A 901 -10.33 -20.14 15.84
CA LEU A 901 -9.47 -19.07 16.36
C LEU A 901 -9.87 -17.71 15.76
N GLU A 902 -9.95 -17.61 14.44
CA GLU A 902 -10.36 -16.36 13.79
C GLU A 902 -11.76 -15.93 14.22
N ALA A 903 -12.74 -16.84 14.25
CA ALA A 903 -14.10 -16.52 14.67
C ALA A 903 -14.15 -15.95 16.11
N ALA A 904 -13.39 -16.53 17.03
CA ALA A 904 -13.27 -16.02 18.40
C ALA A 904 -12.55 -14.66 18.46
N ARG A 905 -11.53 -14.45 17.63
CA ARG A 905 -10.82 -13.17 17.52
C ARG A 905 -11.74 -12.05 17.05
N LEU A 906 -12.57 -12.30 16.04
CA LEU A 906 -13.59 -11.35 15.56
C LEU A 906 -14.54 -10.91 16.70
N LEU A 907 -15.02 -11.86 17.51
CA LEU A 907 -15.92 -11.56 18.63
C LEU A 907 -15.22 -10.74 19.72
N THR A 908 -13.96 -11.06 20.01
CA THR A 908 -13.15 -10.38 21.03
C THR A 908 -12.87 -8.93 20.65
N TRP A 909 -12.41 -8.68 19.43
CA TRP A 909 -12.17 -7.31 18.95
C TRP A 909 -13.46 -6.50 18.83
N ARG A 910 -14.59 -7.15 18.47
CA ARG A 910 -15.89 -6.47 18.49
C ARG A 910 -16.26 -6.02 19.91
N ALA A 911 -16.07 -6.87 20.93
CA ALA A 911 -16.36 -6.51 22.32
C ALA A 911 -15.48 -5.34 22.80
N ALA A 912 -14.17 -5.38 22.49
CA ALA A 912 -13.23 -4.30 22.76
C ALA A 912 -13.65 -2.98 22.08
N TRP A 913 -13.92 -3.02 20.78
CA TRP A 913 -14.35 -1.84 20.03
C TRP A 913 -15.65 -1.23 20.56
N LEU A 914 -16.64 -2.07 20.95
CA LEU A 914 -17.87 -1.57 21.55
C LEU A 914 -17.61 -0.85 22.88
N LYS A 915 -16.71 -1.39 23.70
CA LYS A 915 -16.28 -0.74 24.95
C LYS A 915 -15.63 0.61 24.68
N ASP A 916 -14.68 0.67 23.75
CA ASP A 916 -13.97 1.91 23.40
C ASP A 916 -14.93 3.00 22.90
N ASN A 917 -15.97 2.58 22.18
CA ASN A 917 -17.02 3.46 21.67
C ASN A 917 -18.16 3.73 22.67
N LYS A 918 -17.98 3.36 23.95
CA LYS A 918 -18.96 3.57 25.04
C LYS A 918 -20.35 2.98 24.73
N LYS A 919 -20.40 1.90 23.95
CA LYS A 919 -21.63 1.15 23.64
C LYS A 919 -21.82 0.02 24.64
N PRO A 920 -23.06 -0.44 24.89
CA PRO A 920 -23.29 -1.65 25.66
C PRO A 920 -22.53 -2.83 25.04
N PHE A 921 -21.76 -3.55 25.86
CA PHE A 921 -20.87 -4.62 25.38
C PHE A 921 -20.90 -5.89 26.26
N THR A 922 -21.71 -5.94 27.33
CA THR A 922 -21.82 -7.08 28.25
C THR A 922 -22.09 -8.41 27.53
N LYS A 923 -23.04 -8.41 26.59
CA LYS A 923 -23.38 -9.59 25.78
C LYS A 923 -22.21 -10.00 24.89
N GLU A 924 -21.64 -9.05 24.16
CA GLU A 924 -20.53 -9.30 23.24
C GLU A 924 -19.27 -9.77 23.96
N ALA A 925 -18.95 -9.24 25.15
CA ALA A 925 -17.86 -9.71 25.99
C ALA A 925 -18.07 -11.15 26.48
N ALA A 926 -19.31 -11.51 26.87
CA ALA A 926 -19.65 -12.88 27.22
C ALA A 926 -19.55 -13.84 26.02
N GLN A 927 -19.99 -13.42 24.82
CA GLN A 927 -19.82 -14.18 23.57
C GLN A 927 -18.34 -14.37 23.21
N ALA A 928 -17.55 -13.31 23.31
CA ALA A 928 -16.11 -13.34 23.05
C ALA A 928 -15.41 -14.33 23.98
N LYS A 929 -15.62 -14.22 25.30
CA LYS A 929 -15.01 -15.12 26.28
C LYS A 929 -15.40 -16.57 26.05
N LEU A 930 -16.70 -16.85 25.86
CA LEU A 930 -17.19 -18.20 25.59
C LEU A 930 -16.51 -18.81 24.35
N ALA A 931 -16.56 -18.09 23.22
CA ALA A 931 -16.01 -18.57 21.96
C ALA A 931 -14.49 -18.75 22.03
N ALA A 932 -13.77 -17.80 22.62
CA ALA A 932 -12.32 -17.84 22.72
C ALA A 932 -11.84 -18.95 23.67
N SER A 933 -12.50 -19.14 24.83
CA SER A 933 -12.12 -20.19 25.77
C SER A 933 -12.31 -21.60 25.18
N GLU A 934 -13.42 -21.82 24.47
CA GLU A 934 -13.69 -23.12 23.85
C GLU A 934 -12.80 -23.35 22.61
N ALA A 935 -12.48 -22.29 21.86
CA ALA A 935 -11.51 -22.35 20.77
C ALA A 935 -10.11 -22.70 21.29
N ALA A 936 -9.67 -22.11 22.41
CA ALA A 936 -8.38 -22.42 23.04
C ALA A 936 -8.28 -23.88 23.45
N THR A 937 -9.27 -24.41 24.18
CA THR A 937 -9.30 -25.82 24.56
C THR A 937 -9.30 -26.72 23.33
N TYR A 938 -10.12 -26.41 22.32
CA TYR A 938 -10.20 -27.20 21.09
C TYR A 938 -8.86 -27.21 20.35
N CYS A 939 -8.25 -26.05 20.14
CA CYS A 939 -6.98 -25.92 19.45
C CYS A 939 -5.85 -26.62 20.20
N ALA A 940 -5.75 -26.44 21.52
CA ALA A 940 -4.74 -27.13 22.32
C ALA A 940 -4.93 -28.65 22.29
N HIS A 941 -6.17 -29.13 22.38
CA HIS A 941 -6.48 -30.55 22.27
C HIS A 941 -6.10 -31.11 20.89
N GLN A 942 -6.49 -30.44 19.79
CA GLN A 942 -6.15 -30.88 18.45
C GLN A 942 -4.65 -30.79 18.17
N SER A 943 -3.93 -29.85 18.78
CA SER A 943 -2.47 -29.77 18.71
C SER A 943 -1.84 -31.05 19.25
N ILE A 944 -2.27 -31.53 20.42
CA ILE A 944 -1.84 -32.83 20.96
C ILE A 944 -2.14 -33.97 19.96
N GLN A 945 -3.34 -33.99 19.37
CA GLN A 945 -3.72 -35.02 18.39
C GLN A 945 -2.85 -35.00 17.13
N VAL A 946 -2.44 -33.83 16.65
CA VAL A 946 -1.55 -33.68 15.48
C VAL A 946 -0.13 -34.16 15.82
N LEU A 947 0.35 -33.86 17.03
CA LEU A 947 1.68 -34.28 17.49
C LEU A 947 1.75 -35.78 17.86
N GLY A 948 0.61 -36.39 18.20
CA GLY A 948 0.53 -37.77 18.68
C GLY A 948 1.20 -37.92 20.05
N GLY A 949 2.01 -38.97 20.23
CA GLY A 949 2.73 -39.19 21.49
C GLY A 949 3.63 -38.01 21.91
N MET A 950 4.23 -37.32 20.94
CA MET A 950 5.05 -36.11 21.20
C MET A 950 4.23 -34.94 21.75
N GLY A 951 2.91 -34.93 21.53
CA GLY A 951 2.03 -33.90 22.07
C GLY A 951 1.64 -34.14 23.53
N TYR A 952 1.83 -35.37 24.03
CA TYR A 952 1.48 -35.76 25.40
C TYR A 952 2.65 -35.61 26.38
N VAL A 953 3.88 -35.72 25.88
CA VAL A 953 5.10 -35.57 26.71
C VAL A 953 5.49 -34.10 26.84
N SER A 954 6.13 -33.75 27.95
CA SER A 954 6.55 -32.38 28.26
C SER A 954 7.78 -31.89 27.48
N ASP A 955 8.33 -32.70 26.56
CA ASP A 955 9.39 -32.28 25.64
C ASP A 955 8.89 -31.24 24.62
N MET A 956 7.58 -31.22 24.35
CA MET A 956 6.92 -30.26 23.46
C MET A 956 5.91 -29.42 24.24
N PRO A 957 5.67 -28.16 23.84
CA PRO A 957 4.80 -27.26 24.61
C PRO A 957 3.30 -27.57 24.49
N ALA A 958 2.89 -28.52 23.65
CA ALA A 958 1.47 -28.80 23.36
C ALA A 958 0.67 -29.22 24.60
N GLU A 959 1.22 -30.08 25.47
CA GLU A 959 0.55 -30.49 26.71
C GLU A 959 0.32 -29.30 27.66
N ARG A 960 1.33 -28.43 27.77
CA ARG A 960 1.26 -27.21 28.59
C ARG A 960 0.17 -26.27 28.07
N HIS A 961 0.10 -26.05 26.76
CA HIS A 961 -0.96 -25.23 26.17
C HIS A 961 -2.35 -25.77 26.47
N TYR A 962 -2.53 -27.09 26.52
CA TYR A 962 -3.80 -27.70 26.91
C TYR A 962 -4.12 -27.46 28.39
N ARG A 963 -3.14 -27.65 29.29
CA ARG A 963 -3.29 -27.33 30.72
C ARG A 963 -3.64 -25.85 30.94
N ASP A 964 -2.96 -24.95 30.23
CA ASP A 964 -3.18 -23.50 30.28
C ASP A 964 -4.56 -23.11 29.74
N ALA A 965 -5.04 -23.75 28.66
CA ALA A 965 -6.34 -23.44 28.07
C ALA A 965 -7.51 -23.76 29.00
N ARG A 966 -7.44 -24.83 29.81
CA ARG A 966 -8.57 -25.33 30.62
C ARG A 966 -9.14 -24.28 31.57
N ILE A 967 -8.30 -23.44 32.17
CA ILE A 967 -8.76 -22.44 33.13
C ILE A 967 -9.61 -21.35 32.48
N THR A 968 -9.43 -21.10 31.17
CA THR A 968 -10.13 -20.04 30.46
C THR A 968 -11.63 -20.26 30.39
N GLU A 969 -12.11 -21.50 30.49
CA GLU A 969 -13.54 -21.83 30.56
C GLU A 969 -14.14 -21.61 31.95
N ILE A 970 -13.33 -21.39 32.99
CA ILE A 970 -13.76 -21.45 34.39
C ILE A 970 -13.80 -20.06 35.04
N TYR A 971 -12.68 -19.34 35.05
CA TYR A 971 -12.59 -18.07 35.78
C TYR A 971 -13.25 -16.89 35.03
N GLU A 972 -13.48 -15.79 35.75
CA GLU A 972 -14.25 -14.62 35.29
C GLU A 972 -15.64 -14.98 34.74
N GLY A 973 -16.21 -16.05 35.32
CA GLY A 973 -17.49 -16.67 34.97
C GLY A 973 -17.30 -17.86 34.06
N THR A 974 -17.83 -19.02 34.47
CA THR A 974 -17.72 -20.26 33.68
C THR A 974 -18.41 -20.12 32.31
N SER A 975 -18.12 -21.01 31.36
CA SER A 975 -18.82 -21.05 30.08
C SER A 975 -20.35 -21.12 30.23
N GLU A 976 -20.86 -21.78 31.26
CA GLU A 976 -22.29 -21.85 31.61
C GLU A 976 -22.80 -20.48 32.06
N ILE A 977 -22.05 -19.76 32.88
CA ILE A 977 -22.39 -18.39 33.27
C ILE A 977 -22.40 -17.47 32.05
N GLN A 978 -21.45 -17.60 31.13
CA GLN A 978 -21.47 -16.82 29.89
C GLN A 978 -22.73 -17.10 29.07
N ARG A 979 -23.14 -18.37 28.95
CA ARG A 979 -24.39 -18.74 28.27
C ARG A 979 -25.62 -18.10 28.94
N LEU A 980 -25.66 -18.04 30.28
CA LEU A 980 -26.74 -17.37 31.00
C LEU A 980 -26.76 -15.85 30.73
N VAL A 981 -25.59 -15.18 30.74
CA VAL A 981 -25.47 -13.75 30.41
C VAL A 981 -25.94 -13.48 28.98
N ILE A 982 -25.50 -14.32 28.02
CA ILE A 982 -25.88 -14.20 26.61
C ILE A 982 -27.39 -14.43 26.45
N ALA A 983 -27.93 -15.50 27.02
CA ALA A 983 -29.35 -15.83 26.94
C ALA A 983 -30.22 -14.72 27.54
N GLY A 984 -29.86 -14.23 28.73
CA GLY A 984 -30.56 -13.13 29.39
C GLY A 984 -30.57 -11.85 28.54
N ALA A 985 -29.43 -11.50 27.94
CA ALA A 985 -29.33 -10.33 27.07
C ALA A 985 -30.13 -10.49 25.76
N VAL A 986 -30.03 -11.66 25.09
CA VAL A 986 -30.72 -11.93 23.82
C VAL A 986 -32.23 -11.99 23.99
N ILE A 987 -32.72 -12.66 25.03
CA ILE A 987 -34.16 -12.71 25.34
C ILE A 987 -34.67 -11.28 25.53
N LYS A 988 -34.01 -10.50 26.39
CA LYS A 988 -34.39 -9.10 26.64
C LYS A 988 -34.38 -8.25 25.35
N GLU A 989 -33.40 -8.43 24.47
CA GLU A 989 -33.29 -7.68 23.20
C GLU A 989 -34.38 -8.03 22.18
N LEU A 990 -34.84 -9.29 22.14
CA LEU A 990 -35.82 -9.76 21.17
C LEU A 990 -37.27 -9.70 21.67
N THR A 991 -37.47 -9.57 22.99
CA THR A 991 -38.81 -9.43 23.60
C THR A 991 -39.14 -7.99 24.00
N ALA A 992 -38.16 -7.10 24.06
CA ALA A 992 -38.37 -5.66 24.22
C ALA A 992 -38.63 -5.01 22.86
#